data_AF-A0A8S2JVQ5-F1
#
_entry.id   AF-A0A8S2JVQ5-F1
#
_cell.length_a   1.000
_cell.length_b   1.000
_cell.length_c   1.000
_cell.angle_alpha   90.00
_cell.angle_beta   90.00
_cell.angle_gamma   90.00
#
_symmetry.space_group_name_H-M   'P 1'
#
loop_
_entity.id
_entity.type
_entity.pdbx_description
1 polymer ?
#
loop_
_entity_poly.entity_id
_entity_poly.type
_entity_poly.pdbx_seq_one_letter_code
_entity_poly.pdbx_strand_id
1 'polypeptide(L)'
;MPYGDGILESPADRYGKTTLCMRNAKRLFKCAAYVVYFVGVLVFAVASKGSFLLMTQSLGNRLQEKQYASRWSLMLVATICVPYVFLFLEALAKSLFRNRHGPVFTDLITIFVLESIHTFGVCLLVFRVLPSCDVIRGLLLMNAVCTIPAFCKLTLSKSNSKPMLRFLTLFVDLAAFAAQCSVYFIVTSTQFTAFLTKPSGATTTPATAIGDSLASDSLDAMKAAADTIEQVQLRFGWEAPVALFCVSIVWWENYVDRDIKLGKLNIPLGTYKRHLQSIRSKANIGASIWKIALTVAFSYLLLPRDHFENVFVSFNSNRVGNVLTDTSLHAGSELNNYDAGPLSNQFDMNGNDLPVRHKRQMPLFPGGGGGGVSDDNNTIMGKIGGNEQMTLFSNNDDDPSVAAADPFDIPPDREKTIEDYWHSLGPFVPMIIHFFSTGLCYYFSKSACKMQMQRVAFAVPLTLATPVTLAIMIGLCQWKTDQIVLIREIMYWECSENLSSTRITWHIVVGLSLWYLSQLWITSHVWFPENKRLATTETLFVLPQYDSSLIEQSLLLNRRRNEPEHQKNIFEDHLKGLGMAPYSEDEKLDNNTKIYLCGTLWHETISEMILILKSIMRMDIDQSARRQARDEFQVIDPDYYDME
;
A
#
# COMPACT_ATOMS: atom_id res chain seq x y z
N MET A 1 -1.96 -52.39 30.98
CA MET A 1 -1.08 -51.19 30.81
C MET A 1 -0.18 -51.40 29.61
N PRO A 2 0.19 -50.38 28.83
CA PRO A 2 -0.04 -48.95 29.06
C PRO A 2 -1.11 -48.34 28.12
N TYR A 3 -1.73 -47.27 28.64
CA TYR A 3 -2.49 -46.27 27.89
C TYR A 3 -1.59 -45.68 26.79
N GLY A 4 -2.00 -45.85 25.54
CA GLY A 4 -1.47 -45.08 24.41
C GLY A 4 -2.52 -44.07 23.97
N ASP A 5 -2.14 -42.81 23.87
CA ASP A 5 -2.97 -41.69 23.44
C ASP A 5 -3.78 -42.06 22.18
N GLY A 6 -5.10 -42.21 22.36
CA GLY A 6 -6.03 -42.66 21.33
C GLY A 6 -6.32 -41.58 20.30
N ILE A 7 -5.39 -41.34 19.38
CA ILE A 7 -5.69 -40.79 18.07
C ILE A 7 -5.95 -41.99 17.16
N LEU A 8 -7.23 -42.33 16.98
CA LEU A 8 -7.64 -43.36 16.02
C LEU A 8 -7.28 -42.87 14.61
N GLU A 9 -6.26 -43.49 14.01
CA GLU A 9 -5.92 -43.29 12.59
C GLU A 9 -7.15 -43.67 11.73
N SER A 10 -7.49 -42.80 10.78
CA SER A 10 -8.60 -43.01 9.83
C SER A 10 -8.48 -44.38 9.14
N PRO A 11 -9.60 -45.07 8.84
CA PRO A 11 -9.61 -46.35 8.11
C PRO A 11 -8.85 -46.32 6.77
N ALA A 12 -8.72 -45.14 6.14
CA ALA A 12 -7.90 -44.92 4.96
C ALA A 12 -6.41 -45.22 5.18
N ASP A 13 -5.90 -45.02 6.40
CA ASP A 13 -4.51 -45.33 6.77
C ASP A 13 -4.31 -46.85 7.03
N ARG A 14 -5.39 -47.64 7.16
CA ARG A 14 -5.31 -49.08 7.45
C ARG A 14 -4.99 -49.94 6.21
N TYR A 15 -5.29 -49.45 5.01
CA TYR A 15 -5.00 -50.14 3.74
C TYR A 15 -3.73 -49.67 3.03
N GLY A 16 -3.17 -48.54 3.45
CA GLY A 16 -1.82 -48.17 3.07
C GLY A 16 -0.88 -48.47 4.22
N LYS A 17 -0.05 -49.52 4.13
CA LYS A 17 1.23 -49.55 4.86
C LYS A 17 2.06 -48.36 4.38
N THR A 18 1.74 -47.14 4.81
CA THR A 18 2.57 -45.98 4.59
C THR A 18 3.85 -46.29 5.34
N THR A 19 4.92 -46.55 4.60
CA THR A 19 6.22 -46.79 5.19
C THR A 19 6.54 -45.63 6.15
N LEU A 20 7.25 -45.92 7.25
CA LEU A 20 7.68 -44.90 8.20
C LEU A 20 8.32 -43.69 7.48
N CYS A 21 9.00 -43.96 6.35
CA CYS A 21 9.50 -42.98 5.39
C CYS A 21 8.40 -42.04 4.85
N MET A 22 7.29 -42.54 4.29
CA MET A 22 6.18 -41.69 3.80
C MET A 22 5.53 -40.86 4.90
N ARG A 23 5.38 -41.42 6.11
CA ARG A 23 4.83 -40.70 7.26
C ARG A 23 5.76 -39.57 7.70
N ASN A 24 7.06 -39.83 7.77
CA ASN A 24 8.08 -38.82 8.09
C ASN A 24 8.18 -37.76 6.99
N ALA A 25 8.13 -38.15 5.71
CA ALA A 25 8.12 -37.23 4.58
C ALA A 25 6.89 -36.30 4.60
N LYS A 26 5.70 -36.83 4.91
CA LYS A 26 4.46 -36.01 5.07
C LYS A 26 4.59 -35.01 6.22
N ARG A 27 5.19 -35.41 7.35
CA ARG A 27 5.45 -34.50 8.48
C ARG A 27 6.46 -33.42 8.11
N LEU A 28 7.57 -33.80 7.46
CA LEU A 28 8.58 -32.86 6.98
C LEU A 28 7.99 -31.85 5.99
N PHE A 29 7.19 -32.31 5.02
CA PHE A 29 6.52 -31.43 4.05
C PHE A 29 5.56 -30.46 4.74
N LYS A 30 4.81 -30.92 5.76
CA LYS A 30 3.96 -30.02 6.57
C LYS A 30 4.79 -28.96 7.28
N CYS A 31 5.86 -29.35 7.99
CA CYS A 31 6.74 -28.41 8.68
C CYS A 31 7.35 -27.40 7.71
N ALA A 32 7.84 -27.85 6.56
CA ALA A 32 8.37 -26.99 5.50
C ALA A 32 7.31 -26.02 4.99
N ALA A 33 6.07 -26.48 4.75
CA ALA A 33 4.97 -25.60 4.36
C ALA A 33 4.70 -24.53 5.42
N TYR A 34 4.61 -24.87 6.70
CA TYR A 34 4.42 -23.88 7.77
C TYR A 34 5.51 -22.80 7.75
N VAL A 35 6.78 -23.18 7.58
CA VAL A 35 7.91 -22.24 7.52
C VAL A 35 7.83 -21.36 6.26
N VAL A 36 7.57 -21.95 5.09
CA VAL A 36 7.47 -21.20 3.83
C VAL A 36 6.33 -20.17 3.88
N TYR A 37 5.16 -20.56 4.37
CA TYR A 37 4.04 -19.62 4.50
C TYR A 37 4.32 -18.55 5.56
N PHE A 38 4.91 -18.91 6.70
CA PHE A 38 5.30 -17.95 7.74
C PHE A 38 6.26 -16.89 7.19
N VAL A 39 7.37 -17.33 6.59
CA VAL A 39 8.41 -16.43 6.05
C VAL A 39 7.85 -15.63 4.89
N GLY A 40 7.09 -16.26 3.98
CA GLY A 40 6.46 -15.58 2.86
C GLY A 40 5.55 -14.43 3.31
N VAL A 41 4.59 -14.69 4.20
CA VAL A 41 3.69 -13.65 4.70
C VAL A 41 4.46 -12.54 5.43
N LEU A 42 5.44 -12.88 6.27
CA LEU A 42 6.22 -11.89 7.01
C LEU A 42 7.04 -10.99 6.06
N VAL A 43 7.80 -11.59 5.14
CA VAL A 43 8.66 -10.86 4.19
C VAL A 43 7.82 -9.94 3.31
N PHE A 44 6.71 -10.44 2.74
CA PHE A 44 5.85 -9.63 1.89
C PHE A 44 5.07 -8.55 2.67
N ALA A 45 4.71 -8.79 3.94
CA ALA A 45 4.12 -7.75 4.78
C ALA A 45 5.13 -6.64 5.09
N VAL A 46 6.35 -6.98 5.48
CA VAL A 46 7.43 -6.02 5.78
C VAL A 46 7.83 -5.23 4.53
N ALA A 47 8.06 -5.90 3.41
CA ALA A 47 8.46 -5.26 2.15
C ALA A 47 7.39 -4.29 1.65
N SER A 48 6.10 -4.64 1.75
CA SER A 48 5.00 -3.75 1.36
C SER A 48 4.91 -2.49 2.22
N LYS A 49 5.09 -2.61 3.54
CA LYS A 49 5.10 -1.46 4.46
C LYS A 49 6.31 -0.57 4.23
N GLY A 50 7.49 -1.17 4.11
CA GLY A 50 8.73 -0.43 3.86
C GLY A 50 8.65 0.38 2.57
N SER A 51 8.29 -0.26 1.45
CA SER A 51 8.17 0.41 0.16
C SER A 51 7.09 1.50 0.14
N PHE A 52 5.95 1.29 0.81
CA PHE A 52 4.89 2.28 0.91
C PHE A 52 5.32 3.52 1.69
N LEU A 53 5.87 3.31 2.89
CA LEU A 53 6.32 4.41 3.74
C LEU A 53 7.41 5.22 3.03
N LEU A 54 8.36 4.54 2.40
CA LEU A 54 9.38 5.19 1.60
C LEU A 54 8.80 6.07 0.48
N MET A 55 7.80 5.59 -0.27
CA MET A 55 7.12 6.41 -1.29
C MET A 55 6.46 7.65 -0.69
N THR A 56 5.83 7.52 0.48
CA THR A 56 5.20 8.68 1.16
C THR A 56 6.23 9.69 1.68
N GLN A 57 7.40 9.24 2.14
CA GLN A 57 8.48 10.14 2.55
C GLN A 57 9.10 10.89 1.37
N SER A 58 9.34 10.20 0.26
CA SER A 58 9.85 10.83 -0.96
C SER A 58 8.91 11.92 -1.49
N LEU A 59 7.60 11.77 -1.29
CA LEU A 59 6.62 12.80 -1.60
C LEU A 59 6.71 14.02 -0.66
N GLY A 60 7.09 13.81 0.61
CA GLY A 60 7.22 14.86 1.62
C GLY A 60 8.50 15.69 1.51
N ASN A 61 9.47 15.25 0.70
CA ASN A 61 10.76 15.91 0.53
C ASN A 61 10.64 17.29 -0.14
N ARG A 62 11.00 18.35 0.60
CA ARG A 62 10.97 19.74 0.11
C ARG A 62 12.15 20.12 -0.78
N LEU A 63 13.25 19.36 -0.72
CA LEU A 63 14.46 19.59 -1.52
C LEU A 63 14.40 18.91 -2.89
N GLN A 64 13.34 18.14 -3.16
CA GLN A 64 13.16 17.40 -4.39
C GLN A 64 12.71 18.32 -5.54
N GLU A 65 13.28 18.15 -6.73
CA GLU A 65 12.80 18.88 -7.91
C GLU A 65 11.33 18.53 -8.23
N LYS A 66 10.57 19.54 -8.67
CA LYS A 66 9.12 19.44 -8.93
C LYS A 66 8.72 18.27 -9.84
N GLN A 67 9.58 17.90 -10.79
CA GLN A 67 9.34 16.79 -11.73
C GLN A 67 9.31 15.41 -11.05
N TYR A 68 10.02 15.22 -9.93
CA TYR A 68 9.98 13.95 -9.20
C TYR A 68 8.78 13.87 -8.26
N ALA A 69 8.34 14.99 -7.68
CA ALA A 69 7.16 15.04 -6.82
C ALA A 69 5.87 14.60 -7.55
N SER A 70 5.72 14.99 -8.83
CA SER A 70 4.61 14.54 -9.68
C SER A 70 4.62 13.04 -9.97
N ARG A 71 5.82 12.43 -10.08
CA ARG A 71 5.96 10.99 -10.29
C ARG A 71 5.55 10.20 -9.05
N TRP A 72 6.01 10.63 -7.86
CA TRP A 72 5.67 9.98 -6.60
C TRP A 72 4.17 10.05 -6.27
N SER A 73 3.52 11.18 -6.53
CA SER A 73 2.08 11.33 -6.34
C SER A 73 1.29 10.36 -7.23
N LEU A 74 1.64 10.26 -8.51
CA LEU A 74 1.01 9.32 -9.45
C LEU A 74 1.24 7.86 -9.06
N MET A 75 2.45 7.50 -8.61
CA MET A 75 2.73 6.14 -8.15
C MET A 75 1.92 5.77 -6.89
N LEU A 76 1.71 6.71 -5.96
CA LEU A 76 0.86 6.50 -4.78
C LEU A 76 -0.62 6.36 -5.17
N VAL A 77 -1.12 7.19 -6.10
CA VAL A 77 -2.47 7.05 -6.65
C VAL A 77 -2.64 5.68 -7.32
N ALA A 78 -1.68 5.26 -8.14
CA ALA A 78 -1.69 3.94 -8.78
C ALA A 78 -1.71 2.82 -7.73
N THR A 79 -0.87 2.92 -6.69
CA THR A 79 -0.80 1.96 -5.60
C THR A 79 -2.13 1.74 -4.88
N ILE A 80 -2.89 2.82 -4.62
CA ILE A 80 -4.21 2.76 -3.99
C ILE A 80 -5.26 2.21 -4.97
N CYS A 81 -5.22 2.63 -6.24
CA CYS A 81 -6.23 2.28 -7.24
C CYS A 81 -6.15 0.83 -7.72
N VAL A 82 -4.94 0.24 -7.79
CA VAL A 82 -4.74 -1.09 -8.38
C VAL A 82 -5.60 -2.19 -7.73
N PRO A 83 -5.68 -2.33 -6.39
CA PRO A 83 -6.58 -3.30 -5.78
C PRO A 83 -8.06 -3.06 -6.12
N TYR A 84 -8.48 -1.81 -6.32
CA TYR A 84 -9.85 -1.47 -6.73
C TYR A 84 -10.15 -1.84 -8.18
N VAL A 85 -9.16 -1.76 -9.07
CA VAL A 85 -9.28 -2.28 -10.44
C VAL A 85 -9.48 -3.79 -10.43
N PHE A 86 -8.70 -4.53 -9.64
CA PHE A 86 -8.91 -5.98 -9.49
C PHE A 86 -10.29 -6.32 -8.89
N LEU A 87 -10.74 -5.54 -7.90
CA LEU A 87 -12.08 -5.69 -7.33
C LEU A 87 -13.17 -5.44 -8.37
N PHE A 88 -13.01 -4.42 -9.20
CA PHE A 88 -13.93 -4.12 -10.30
C PHE A 88 -14.02 -5.31 -11.28
N LEU A 89 -12.88 -5.84 -11.71
CA LEU A 89 -12.83 -6.98 -12.63
C LEU A 89 -13.46 -8.24 -12.03
N GLU A 90 -13.18 -8.56 -10.75
CA GLU A 90 -13.78 -9.69 -10.06
C GLU A 90 -15.30 -9.51 -9.89
N ALA A 91 -15.74 -8.32 -9.50
CA ALA A 91 -17.15 -8.00 -9.31
C ALA A 91 -17.92 -8.03 -10.64
N LEU A 92 -17.33 -7.49 -11.71
CA LEU A 92 -17.89 -7.50 -13.05
C LEU A 92 -18.05 -8.94 -13.56
N ALA A 93 -17.00 -9.76 -13.46
CA ALA A 93 -17.06 -11.16 -13.84
C ALA A 93 -18.14 -11.92 -13.06
N LYS A 94 -18.19 -11.75 -11.73
CA LYS A 94 -19.24 -12.36 -10.89
C LYS A 94 -20.63 -11.88 -11.27
N SER A 95 -20.81 -10.60 -11.58
CA SER A 95 -22.12 -10.04 -11.93
C SER A 95 -22.60 -10.47 -13.32
N LEU A 96 -21.70 -10.70 -14.28
CA LEU A 96 -22.05 -11.14 -15.63
C LEU A 96 -22.58 -12.59 -15.63
N PHE A 97 -22.03 -13.46 -14.79
CA PHE A 97 -22.38 -14.88 -14.77
C PHE A 97 -23.32 -15.31 -13.63
N ARG A 98 -23.51 -14.49 -12.59
CA ARG A 98 -24.33 -14.84 -11.41
C ARG A 98 -25.63 -14.05 -11.38
N ASN A 99 -26.76 -14.73 -11.55
CA ASN A 99 -28.08 -14.12 -11.48
C ASN A 99 -28.50 -13.89 -10.00
N ARG A 100 -28.24 -12.68 -9.48
CA ARG A 100 -28.64 -12.23 -8.13
C ARG A 100 -29.46 -10.93 -8.24
N HIS A 101 -30.34 -10.67 -7.27
CA HIS A 101 -31.05 -9.39 -7.20
C HIS A 101 -30.07 -8.21 -7.07
N GLY A 102 -30.37 -7.12 -7.78
CA GLY A 102 -29.56 -5.91 -7.76
C GLY A 102 -29.80 -5.07 -6.49
N PRO A 103 -28.85 -4.19 -6.12
CA PRO A 103 -29.01 -3.26 -5.02
C PRO A 103 -30.11 -2.24 -5.34
N VAL A 104 -30.85 -1.81 -4.31
CA VAL A 104 -31.79 -0.68 -4.45
C VAL A 104 -30.98 0.63 -4.49
N PHE A 105 -31.55 1.69 -5.06
CA PHE A 105 -30.89 3.00 -5.16
C PHE A 105 -30.44 3.56 -3.80
N THR A 106 -31.22 3.34 -2.74
CA THR A 106 -30.87 3.73 -1.36
C THR A 106 -29.65 3.00 -0.83
N ASP A 107 -29.48 1.73 -1.19
CA ASP A 107 -28.32 0.93 -0.80
C ASP A 107 -27.06 1.47 -1.47
N LEU A 108 -27.17 1.82 -2.76
CA LEU A 108 -26.06 2.40 -3.53
C LEU A 108 -25.61 3.75 -2.94
N ILE A 109 -26.54 4.63 -2.59
CA ILE A 109 -26.20 5.91 -1.93
C ILE A 109 -25.44 5.67 -0.64
N THR A 110 -25.93 4.76 0.21
CA THR A 110 -25.30 4.50 1.52
C THR A 110 -23.89 3.94 1.35
N ILE A 111 -23.71 3.02 0.41
CA ILE A 111 -22.39 2.46 0.08
C ILE A 111 -21.47 3.55 -0.46
N PHE A 112 -21.94 4.41 -1.37
CA PHE A 112 -21.13 5.51 -1.90
C PHE A 112 -20.72 6.50 -0.81
N VAL A 113 -21.60 6.83 0.13
CA VAL A 113 -21.24 7.69 1.27
C VAL A 113 -20.17 7.03 2.15
N LEU A 114 -20.34 5.77 2.54
CA LEU A 114 -19.36 5.06 3.36
C LEU A 114 -18.01 4.94 2.67
N GLU A 115 -18.00 4.59 1.38
CA GLU A 115 -16.78 4.49 0.59
C GLU A 115 -16.14 5.86 0.33
N SER A 116 -16.94 6.94 0.27
CA SER A 116 -16.41 8.31 0.18
C SER A 116 -15.65 8.70 1.43
N ILE A 117 -16.23 8.44 2.62
CA ILE A 117 -15.59 8.77 3.89
C ILE A 117 -14.30 7.95 4.04
N HIS A 118 -14.34 6.64 3.74
CA HIS A 118 -13.15 5.81 3.79
C HIS A 118 -12.06 6.29 2.81
N THR A 119 -12.41 6.54 1.54
CA THR A 119 -11.45 6.98 0.52
C THR A 119 -10.85 8.33 0.87
N PHE A 120 -11.66 9.26 1.39
CA PHE A 120 -11.17 10.53 1.91
C PHE A 120 -10.15 10.33 3.04
N GLY A 121 -10.45 9.45 4.00
CA GLY A 121 -9.53 9.11 5.09
C GLY A 121 -8.20 8.53 4.59
N VAL A 122 -8.24 7.60 3.64
CA VAL A 122 -7.02 7.01 3.04
C VAL A 122 -6.22 8.09 2.30
N CYS A 123 -6.86 8.91 1.47
CA CYS A 123 -6.16 9.98 0.74
C CYS A 123 -5.55 11.02 1.69
N LEU A 124 -6.27 11.40 2.76
CA LEU A 124 -5.77 12.32 3.77
C LEU A 124 -4.56 11.72 4.52
N LEU A 125 -4.65 10.44 4.90
CA LEU A 125 -3.54 9.72 5.54
C LEU A 125 -2.30 9.68 4.63
N VAL A 126 -2.48 9.33 3.34
CA VAL A 126 -1.36 9.04 2.43
C VAL A 126 -0.73 10.29 1.83
N PHE A 127 -1.51 11.32 1.50
CA PHE A 127 -0.99 12.52 0.82
C PHE A 127 -0.64 13.68 1.76
N ARG A 128 -1.16 13.69 2.99
CA ARG A 128 -0.94 14.78 3.94
C ARG A 128 -0.23 14.33 5.21
N VAL A 129 -0.74 13.28 5.84
CA VAL A 129 -0.26 12.85 7.16
C VAL A 129 1.08 12.13 7.07
N LEU A 130 1.15 11.02 6.31
CA LEU A 130 2.35 10.20 6.20
C LEU A 130 3.57 10.95 5.63
N PRO A 131 3.45 11.81 4.58
CA PRO A 131 4.56 12.60 4.08
C PRO A 131 5.08 13.65 5.08
N SER A 132 4.26 14.01 6.08
CA SER A 132 4.61 14.98 7.13
C SER A 132 5.14 14.32 8.41
N CYS A 133 5.23 12.99 8.45
CA CYS A 133 5.72 12.22 9.58
C CYS A 133 7.00 11.47 9.21
N ASP A 134 8.01 11.47 10.07
CA ASP A 134 9.13 10.52 9.95
C ASP A 134 8.62 9.08 9.84
N VAL A 135 9.38 8.23 9.16
CA VAL A 135 8.98 6.85 8.86
C VAL A 135 8.59 6.05 10.11
N ILE A 136 9.34 6.21 11.20
CA ILE A 136 9.06 5.54 12.47
C ILE A 136 7.69 5.97 13.01
N ARG A 137 7.43 7.29 13.06
CA ARG A 137 6.16 7.83 13.57
C ARG A 137 5.00 7.46 12.65
N GLY A 138 5.20 7.53 11.33
CA GLY A 138 4.23 7.06 10.34
C GLY A 138 3.88 5.59 10.49
N LEU A 139 4.88 4.71 10.67
CA LEU A 139 4.67 3.28 10.92
C LEU A 139 3.86 3.02 12.20
N LEU A 140 4.13 3.75 13.28
CA LEU A 140 3.38 3.64 14.53
C LEU A 140 1.93 4.12 14.35
N LEU A 141 1.73 5.23 13.62
CA LEU A 141 0.42 5.81 13.34
C LEU A 141 -0.49 4.85 12.55
N MET A 142 0.08 4.06 11.64
CA MET A 142 -0.66 3.02 10.90
C MET A 142 -1.30 1.94 11.81
N ASN A 143 -0.85 1.78 13.06
CA ASN A 143 -1.47 0.87 14.03
C ASN A 143 -2.64 1.50 14.82
N ALA A 144 -2.82 2.81 14.71
CA ALA A 144 -3.85 3.57 15.42
C ALA A 144 -5.18 3.71 14.64
N VAL A 145 -5.36 2.90 13.58
CA VAL A 145 -6.51 2.94 12.67
C VAL A 145 -7.67 2.07 13.18
N CYS A 146 -7.59 1.51 14.40
CA CYS A 146 -8.54 0.51 14.88
C CYS A 146 -9.68 1.10 15.77
N THR A 147 -9.92 2.41 15.70
CA THR A 147 -10.81 3.12 16.64
C THR A 147 -12.29 2.72 16.51
N ILE A 148 -12.86 2.70 15.31
CA ILE A 148 -14.25 2.24 15.09
C ILE A 148 -14.42 0.74 15.37
N PRO A 149 -13.53 -0.16 14.89
CA PRO A 149 -13.56 -1.56 15.30
C PRO A 149 -13.55 -1.78 16.81
N ALA A 150 -12.70 -1.03 17.54
CA ALA A 150 -12.65 -1.08 19.01
C ALA A 150 -13.97 -0.65 19.65
N PHE A 151 -14.57 0.45 19.16
CA PHE A 151 -15.87 0.92 19.63
C PHE A 151 -16.99 -0.10 19.37
N CYS A 152 -17.05 -0.65 18.16
CA CYS A 152 -18.03 -1.68 17.81
C CYS A 152 -17.84 -2.96 18.62
N LYS A 153 -16.59 -3.38 18.87
CA LYS A 153 -16.29 -4.53 19.73
C LYS A 153 -16.81 -4.31 21.16
N LEU A 154 -16.56 -3.13 21.72
CA LEU A 154 -16.96 -2.76 23.08
C LEU A 154 -18.49 -2.73 23.24
N THR A 155 -19.22 -2.19 22.26
CA THR A 155 -20.65 -1.86 22.42
C THR A 155 -21.60 -2.83 21.72
N LEU A 156 -21.20 -3.39 20.58
CA LEU A 156 -22.08 -4.12 19.65
C LEU A 156 -21.76 -5.61 19.56
N SER A 157 -20.72 -6.07 20.25
CA SER A 157 -20.36 -7.47 20.23
C SER A 157 -21.18 -8.33 21.19
N LYS A 158 -21.52 -9.54 20.74
CA LYS A 158 -22.19 -10.55 21.56
C LYS A 158 -21.14 -11.44 22.25
N SER A 159 -21.00 -11.34 23.57
CA SER A 159 -20.22 -12.32 24.36
C SER A 159 -21.15 -13.36 24.98
N ASN A 160 -20.88 -14.65 24.71
CA ASN A 160 -21.60 -15.78 25.30
C ASN A 160 -20.91 -16.33 26.58
N SER A 161 -19.85 -15.67 27.07
CA SER A 161 -19.02 -16.16 28.18
C SER A 161 -19.70 -16.13 29.56
N LYS A 162 -19.11 -16.72 30.60
CA LYS A 162 -19.57 -16.58 31.99
C LYS A 162 -19.58 -15.10 32.43
N PRO A 163 -20.45 -14.66 33.36
CA PRO A 163 -20.61 -13.25 33.72
C PRO A 163 -19.30 -12.57 34.17
N MET A 164 -18.47 -13.27 34.98
CA MET A 164 -17.16 -12.77 35.42
C MET A 164 -16.21 -12.51 34.24
N LEU A 165 -16.15 -13.44 33.28
CA LEU A 165 -15.29 -13.30 32.10
C LEU A 165 -15.81 -12.21 31.15
N ARG A 166 -17.14 -12.06 31.04
CA ARG A 166 -17.75 -10.93 30.29
C ARG A 166 -17.33 -9.59 30.86
N PHE A 167 -17.35 -9.44 32.18
CA PHE A 167 -16.92 -8.19 32.84
C PHE A 167 -15.43 -7.91 32.58
N LEU A 168 -14.57 -8.92 32.69
CA LEU A 168 -13.14 -8.77 32.40
C LEU A 168 -12.90 -8.39 30.93
N THR A 169 -13.54 -9.07 29.98
CA THR A 169 -13.43 -8.75 28.55
C THR A 169 -13.90 -7.33 28.27
N LEU A 170 -15.00 -6.88 28.89
CA LEU A 170 -15.50 -5.50 28.77
C LEU A 170 -14.47 -4.48 29.25
N PHE A 171 -13.82 -4.73 30.40
CA PHE A 171 -12.78 -3.85 30.92
C PHE A 171 -11.58 -3.75 29.97
N VAL A 172 -11.12 -4.88 29.43
CA VAL A 172 -9.99 -4.90 28.47
C VAL A 172 -10.39 -4.26 27.13
N ASP A 173 -11.63 -4.48 26.66
CA ASP A 173 -12.16 -3.82 25.45
C ASP A 173 -12.23 -2.30 25.65
N LEU A 174 -12.62 -1.82 26.85
CA LEU A 174 -12.64 -0.39 27.18
C LEU A 174 -11.22 0.18 27.20
N ALA A 175 -10.26 -0.53 27.81
CA ALA A 175 -8.86 -0.11 27.84
C ALA A 175 -8.26 -0.06 26.42
N ALA A 176 -8.57 -1.06 25.57
CA ALA A 176 -8.13 -1.08 24.17
C ALA A 176 -8.75 0.07 23.36
N PHE A 177 -10.03 0.39 23.57
CA PHE A 177 -10.68 1.54 22.95
C PHE A 177 -10.05 2.86 23.40
N ALA A 178 -9.83 3.05 24.70
CA ALA A 178 -9.17 4.23 25.24
C ALA A 178 -7.73 4.39 24.69
N ALA A 179 -6.99 3.29 24.60
CA ALA A 179 -5.64 3.27 24.02
C ALA A 179 -5.65 3.67 22.53
N GLN A 180 -6.63 3.24 21.75
CA GLN A 180 -6.79 3.68 20.36
C GLN A 180 -7.22 5.16 20.28
N CYS A 181 -8.13 5.64 21.12
CA CYS A 181 -8.54 7.05 21.18
C CYS A 181 -7.40 7.99 21.61
N SER A 182 -6.40 7.48 22.35
CA SER A 182 -5.25 8.28 22.79
C SER A 182 -4.49 8.92 21.62
N VAL A 183 -4.54 8.33 20.42
CA VAL A 183 -3.88 8.88 19.22
C VAL A 183 -4.35 10.30 18.91
N TYR A 184 -5.65 10.58 19.09
CA TYR A 184 -6.22 11.89 18.78
C TYR A 184 -5.69 12.97 19.70
N PHE A 185 -5.42 12.62 20.96
CA PHE A 185 -4.82 13.54 21.93
C PHE A 185 -3.31 13.65 21.72
N ILE A 186 -2.60 12.53 21.54
CA ILE A 186 -1.15 12.51 21.45
C ILE A 186 -0.67 13.20 20.17
N VAL A 187 -1.31 12.94 19.04
CA VAL A 187 -0.93 13.55 17.75
C VAL A 187 -1.24 15.06 17.71
N THR A 188 -2.30 15.52 18.39
CA THR A 188 -2.64 16.95 18.46
C THR A 188 -1.81 17.71 19.49
N SER A 189 -1.51 17.09 20.63
CA SER A 189 -0.81 17.74 21.76
C SER A 189 0.72 17.70 21.65
N THR A 190 1.28 16.74 20.93
CA THR A 190 2.73 16.59 20.77
C THR A 190 3.18 16.99 19.37
N GLN A 191 4.45 17.38 19.20
CA GLN A 191 5.10 17.58 17.90
C GLN A 191 5.36 16.23 17.20
N PHE A 192 4.30 15.43 17.03
CA PHE A 192 4.35 14.12 16.43
C PHE A 192 4.69 14.21 14.93
N THR A 193 4.38 15.33 14.28
CA THR A 193 4.88 15.69 12.96
C THR A 193 6.20 16.43 13.11
N ALA A 194 7.33 15.71 13.03
CA ALA A 194 8.62 16.39 12.92
C ALA A 194 8.72 17.03 11.55
N PHE A 195 8.96 18.34 11.51
CA PHE A 195 9.28 19.00 10.26
C PHE A 195 10.71 18.68 9.86
N LEU A 196 10.89 18.44 8.56
CA LEU A 196 12.14 18.46 7.80
C LEU A 196 12.82 19.85 7.85
N THR A 197 12.84 20.51 9.00
CA THR A 197 13.65 21.70 9.26
C THR A 197 15.06 21.23 9.57
N LYS A 198 15.87 21.01 8.53
CA LYS A 198 17.25 21.48 8.66
C LYS A 198 17.15 23.01 8.78
N PRO A 199 17.63 23.63 9.87
CA PRO A 199 17.86 25.06 9.84
C PRO A 199 18.82 25.33 8.68
N SER A 200 18.39 26.16 7.73
CA SER A 200 19.24 26.68 6.67
C SER A 200 20.55 27.15 7.27
N GLY A 201 21.66 26.70 6.68
CA GLY A 201 22.98 26.72 7.30
C GLY A 201 23.37 28.05 7.93
N ALA A 202 23.60 28.02 9.24
CA ALA A 202 24.68 28.81 9.80
C ALA A 202 25.98 28.11 9.41
N THR A 203 26.52 28.48 8.25
CA THR A 203 27.92 28.22 7.92
C THR A 203 28.75 28.89 9.01
N THR A 204 29.15 28.12 10.02
CA THR A 204 30.16 28.55 10.98
C THR A 204 31.52 28.42 10.32
N THR A 205 31.90 29.43 9.54
CA THR A 205 33.30 29.81 9.51
C THR A 205 33.67 30.35 10.89
N PRO A 206 34.76 29.89 11.52
CA PRO A 206 35.20 30.46 12.78
C PRO A 206 35.88 31.78 12.46
N ALA A 207 35.16 32.89 12.57
CA ALA A 207 35.74 34.22 12.54
C ALA A 207 35.36 34.95 13.83
N THR A 208 36.37 35.11 14.68
CA THR A 208 36.51 36.17 15.69
C THR A 208 35.73 37.44 15.33
N ALA A 209 34.66 37.74 16.06
CA ALA A 209 34.11 39.07 16.20
C ALA A 209 33.40 39.18 17.56
N ILE A 210 33.96 40.03 18.42
CA ILE A 210 33.42 40.45 19.72
C ILE A 210 32.27 41.43 19.44
N GLY A 211 31.08 41.19 20.01
CA GLY A 211 29.99 42.17 20.00
C GLY A 211 28.68 41.64 20.61
N ASP A 212 28.15 42.36 21.60
CA ASP A 212 26.94 42.06 22.40
C ASP A 212 25.61 41.98 21.61
N SER A 213 25.62 41.99 20.28
CA SER A 213 24.43 41.89 19.42
C SER A 213 23.99 40.45 19.10
N LEU A 214 24.78 39.44 19.47
CA LEU A 214 24.50 38.03 19.15
C LEU A 214 23.30 37.45 19.93
N ALA A 215 22.94 38.04 21.07
CA ALA A 215 21.87 37.54 21.93
C ALA A 215 20.46 37.88 21.39
N SER A 216 20.25 39.07 20.81
CA SER A 216 18.95 39.46 20.25
C SER A 216 18.62 38.71 18.97
N ASP A 217 19.58 38.55 18.06
CA ASP A 217 19.39 37.81 16.81
C ASP A 217 19.11 36.32 17.07
N SER A 218 19.70 35.74 18.12
CA SER A 218 19.40 34.36 18.53
C SER A 218 18.00 34.19 19.11
N LEU A 219 17.50 35.20 19.84
CA LEU A 219 16.16 35.19 20.43
C LEU A 219 15.08 35.39 19.37
N ASP A 220 15.30 36.30 18.42
CA ASP A 220 14.39 36.55 17.31
C ASP A 220 14.38 35.39 16.31
N ALA A 221 15.52 34.72 16.08
CA ALA A 221 15.57 33.48 15.31
C ALA A 221 14.86 32.32 16.03
N MET A 222 14.99 32.20 17.36
CA MET A 222 14.25 31.22 18.16
C MET A 222 12.75 31.50 18.17
N LYS A 223 12.34 32.78 18.22
CA LYS A 223 10.95 33.20 18.21
C LYS A 223 10.31 33.00 16.84
N ALA A 224 11.03 33.33 15.76
CA ALA A 224 10.62 33.01 14.40
C ALA A 224 10.50 31.50 14.16
N ALA A 225 11.43 30.70 14.68
CA ALA A 225 11.33 29.24 14.63
C ALA A 225 10.12 28.73 15.45
N ALA A 226 9.85 29.29 16.63
CA ALA A 226 8.69 28.94 17.46
C ALA A 226 7.37 29.30 16.77
N ASP A 227 7.25 30.48 16.17
CA ASP A 227 6.07 30.92 15.42
C ASP A 227 5.85 30.06 14.15
N THR A 228 6.94 29.65 13.49
CA THR A 228 6.87 28.75 12.32
C THR A 228 6.40 27.36 12.73
N ILE A 229 6.86 26.86 13.87
CA ILE A 229 6.45 25.58 14.47
C ILE A 229 4.98 25.64 14.92
N GLU A 230 4.53 26.75 15.51
CA GLU A 230 3.13 26.95 15.93
C GLU A 230 2.17 27.01 14.74
N GLN A 231 2.52 27.72 13.66
CA GLN A 231 1.72 27.76 12.43
C GLN A 231 1.64 26.41 11.72
N VAL A 232 2.71 25.61 11.84
CA VAL A 232 2.75 24.25 11.35
C VAL A 232 1.84 23.33 12.18
N GLN A 233 1.88 23.44 13.52
CA GLN A 233 1.07 22.63 14.43
C GLN A 233 -0.43 22.83 14.21
N LEU A 234 -0.84 24.06 13.91
CA LEU A 234 -2.24 24.43 13.62
C LEU A 234 -2.76 23.87 12.30
N ARG A 235 -1.90 23.71 11.27
CA ARG A 235 -2.34 23.23 9.95
C ARG A 235 -2.56 21.71 9.90
N PHE A 236 -1.75 20.92 10.62
CA PHE A 236 -1.75 19.45 10.53
C PHE A 236 -2.43 18.74 11.71
N GLY A 237 -2.73 19.44 12.81
CA GLY A 237 -3.27 18.81 14.02
C GLY A 237 -4.60 18.08 13.85
N TRP A 238 -5.49 18.55 12.96
CA TRP A 238 -6.80 17.93 12.73
C TRP A 238 -6.80 16.89 11.61
N GLU A 239 -5.87 16.97 10.66
CA GLU A 239 -5.83 16.11 9.48
C GLU A 239 -5.59 14.63 9.87
N ALA A 240 -4.64 14.39 10.79
CA ALA A 240 -4.32 13.04 11.24
C ALA A 240 -5.45 12.35 12.03
N PRO A 241 -6.08 12.99 13.04
CA PRO A 241 -7.27 12.45 13.70
C PRO A 241 -8.40 12.12 12.73
N VAL A 242 -8.71 13.04 11.80
CA VAL A 242 -9.79 12.84 10.83
C VAL A 242 -9.45 11.67 9.90
N ALA A 243 -8.21 11.59 9.41
CA ALA A 243 -7.77 10.50 8.56
C ALA A 243 -7.94 9.13 9.24
N LEU A 244 -7.42 8.99 10.46
CA LEU A 244 -7.49 7.73 11.22
C LEU A 244 -8.93 7.30 11.51
N PHE A 245 -9.80 8.24 11.90
CA PHE A 245 -11.20 7.95 12.14
C PHE A 245 -11.91 7.48 10.86
N CYS A 246 -11.75 8.23 9.75
CA CYS A 246 -12.37 7.92 8.47
C CYS A 246 -11.93 6.58 7.89
N VAL A 247 -10.63 6.24 7.97
CA VAL A 247 -10.14 4.93 7.49
C VAL A 247 -10.71 3.78 8.32
N SER A 248 -10.85 3.97 9.64
CA SER A 248 -11.35 2.92 10.54
C SER A 248 -12.78 2.45 10.25
N ILE A 249 -13.58 3.26 9.54
CA ILE A 249 -14.99 2.96 9.21
C ILE A 249 -15.09 1.62 8.48
N VAL A 250 -14.21 1.32 7.51
CA VAL A 250 -14.40 0.22 6.56
C VAL A 250 -14.62 -1.16 7.21
N TRP A 251 -14.09 -1.39 8.41
CA TRP A 251 -14.20 -2.67 9.11
C TRP A 251 -15.38 -2.77 10.08
N TRP A 252 -16.23 -1.75 10.17
CA TRP A 252 -17.39 -1.72 11.07
C TRP A 252 -18.23 -3.01 10.95
N GLU A 253 -18.48 -3.48 9.73
CA GLU A 253 -19.30 -4.66 9.47
C GLU A 253 -18.81 -5.91 10.20
N ASN A 254 -17.51 -6.08 10.40
CA ASN A 254 -16.98 -7.28 11.04
C ASN A 254 -17.22 -7.31 12.56
N TYR A 255 -17.44 -6.14 13.18
CA TYR A 255 -17.54 -5.99 14.63
C TYR A 255 -18.96 -5.74 15.14
N VAL A 256 -19.95 -5.64 14.23
CA VAL A 256 -21.36 -5.51 14.58
C VAL A 256 -22.06 -6.87 14.59
N ASP A 257 -22.43 -7.32 15.79
CA ASP A 257 -23.21 -8.56 16.01
C ASP A 257 -24.65 -8.27 16.48
N ARG A 258 -24.90 -7.10 17.07
CA ARG A 258 -26.18 -6.71 17.68
C ARG A 258 -26.76 -5.45 17.06
N ASP A 259 -28.09 -5.35 17.07
CA ASP A 259 -28.79 -4.12 16.74
C ASP A 259 -28.62 -3.07 17.86
N ILE A 260 -28.52 -1.80 17.46
CA ILE A 260 -28.37 -0.69 18.38
C ILE A 260 -29.75 -0.38 18.98
N LYS A 261 -29.89 -0.57 20.30
CA LYS A 261 -31.07 -0.17 21.07
C LYS A 261 -30.74 1.04 21.94
N LEU A 262 -30.95 2.24 21.41
CA LEU A 262 -30.78 3.50 22.14
C LEU A 262 -32.16 3.96 22.65
N GLY A 263 -32.56 3.42 23.81
CA GLY A 263 -33.87 3.70 24.40
C GLY A 263 -35.03 3.26 23.50
N LYS A 264 -35.72 4.22 22.88
CA LYS A 264 -36.83 3.97 21.92
C LYS A 264 -36.37 3.82 20.47
N LEU A 265 -35.14 4.21 20.13
CA LEU A 265 -34.61 4.12 18.78
C LEU A 265 -33.92 2.75 18.60
N ASN A 266 -34.55 1.88 17.81
CA ASN A 266 -33.97 0.60 17.39
C ASN A 266 -33.45 0.75 15.97
N ILE A 267 -32.12 0.83 15.80
CA ILE A 267 -31.49 0.83 14.47
C ILE A 267 -31.02 -0.59 14.18
N PRO A 268 -31.61 -1.29 13.19
CA PRO A 268 -31.33 -2.70 12.92
C PRO A 268 -30.02 -2.88 12.11
N LEU A 269 -28.87 -2.52 12.68
CA LEU A 269 -27.57 -2.61 12.01
C LEU A 269 -27.21 -4.04 11.61
N GLY A 270 -27.58 -5.05 12.39
CA GLY A 270 -27.28 -6.45 12.09
C GLY A 270 -28.04 -6.94 10.85
N THR A 271 -29.30 -6.52 10.71
CA THR A 271 -30.09 -6.81 9.50
C THR A 271 -29.60 -6.02 8.30
N TYR A 272 -29.25 -4.74 8.49
CA TYR A 272 -28.70 -3.91 7.42
C TYR A 272 -27.36 -4.44 6.89
N LYS A 273 -26.45 -4.86 7.78
CA LYS A 273 -25.21 -5.56 7.43
C LYS A 273 -25.46 -6.80 6.58
N ARG A 274 -26.42 -7.66 6.96
CA ARG A 274 -26.76 -8.87 6.18
C ARG A 274 -27.27 -8.52 4.79
N HIS A 275 -28.14 -7.51 4.69
CA HIS A 275 -28.62 -7.00 3.42
C HIS A 275 -27.47 -6.54 2.51
N LEU A 276 -26.59 -5.67 3.02
CA LEU A 276 -25.41 -5.19 2.28
C LEU A 276 -24.49 -6.32 1.79
N GLN A 277 -24.28 -7.35 2.62
CA GLN A 277 -23.47 -8.51 2.25
C GLN A 277 -24.08 -9.32 1.10
N SER A 278 -25.42 -9.37 0.99
CA SER A 278 -26.12 -10.11 -0.06
C SER A 278 -26.00 -9.47 -1.46
N ILE A 279 -25.99 -8.13 -1.52
CA ILE A 279 -25.95 -7.34 -2.78
C ILE A 279 -24.53 -6.94 -3.21
N ARG A 280 -23.53 -7.28 -2.39
CA ARG A 280 -22.15 -6.79 -2.51
C ARG A 280 -21.52 -6.99 -3.88
N SER A 281 -21.73 -8.14 -4.52
CA SER A 281 -21.09 -8.42 -5.82
C SER A 281 -21.46 -7.39 -6.89
N LYS A 282 -22.71 -6.90 -6.87
CA LYS A 282 -23.19 -5.87 -7.79
C LYS A 282 -22.85 -4.47 -7.31
N ALA A 283 -23.03 -4.20 -6.02
CA ALA A 283 -22.71 -2.89 -5.45
C ALA A 283 -21.22 -2.53 -5.58
N ASN A 284 -20.33 -3.53 -5.49
CA ASN A 284 -18.89 -3.32 -5.61
C ASN A 284 -18.44 -2.81 -6.98
N ILE A 285 -19.20 -3.06 -8.05
CA ILE A 285 -18.87 -2.54 -9.40
C ILE A 285 -18.92 -1.01 -9.38
N GLY A 286 -20.03 -0.46 -8.88
CA GLY A 286 -20.19 0.99 -8.70
C GLY A 286 -19.21 1.53 -7.67
N ALA A 287 -19.07 0.85 -6.54
CA ALA A 287 -18.19 1.29 -5.46
C ALA A 287 -16.71 1.35 -5.90
N SER A 288 -16.20 0.37 -6.64
CA SER A 288 -14.81 0.39 -7.11
C SER A 288 -14.53 1.53 -8.09
N ILE A 289 -15.44 1.80 -9.03
CA ILE A 289 -15.30 2.94 -9.96
C ILE A 289 -15.33 4.25 -9.17
N TRP A 290 -16.26 4.37 -8.23
CA TRP A 290 -16.41 5.53 -7.37
C TRP A 290 -15.15 5.80 -6.55
N LYS A 291 -14.55 4.76 -5.93
CA LYS A 291 -13.30 4.88 -5.17
C LYS A 291 -12.12 5.31 -6.03
N ILE A 292 -11.99 4.78 -7.25
CA ILE A 292 -10.94 5.19 -8.18
C ILE A 292 -11.11 6.68 -8.53
N ALA A 293 -12.33 7.09 -8.90
CA ALA A 293 -12.63 8.49 -9.23
C ALA A 293 -12.35 9.42 -8.05
N LEU A 294 -12.78 9.05 -6.85
CA LEU A 294 -12.50 9.82 -5.62
C LEU A 294 -11.03 9.86 -5.27
N THR A 295 -10.27 8.78 -5.45
CA THR A 295 -8.84 8.75 -5.17
C THR A 295 -8.10 9.73 -6.07
N VAL A 296 -8.43 9.76 -7.36
CA VAL A 296 -7.87 10.74 -8.31
C VAL A 296 -8.30 12.16 -7.95
N ALA A 297 -9.59 12.38 -7.67
CA ALA A 297 -10.10 13.70 -7.30
C ALA A 297 -9.46 14.24 -6.01
N PHE A 298 -9.40 13.44 -4.95
CA PHE A 298 -8.75 13.83 -3.69
C PHE A 298 -7.25 13.99 -3.84
N SER A 299 -6.57 13.22 -4.69
CA SER A 299 -5.15 13.45 -4.97
C SER A 299 -4.91 14.83 -5.59
N TYR A 300 -5.79 15.27 -6.50
CA TYR A 300 -5.72 16.60 -7.11
C TYR A 300 -6.08 17.73 -6.13
N LEU A 301 -7.04 17.48 -5.22
CA LEU A 301 -7.47 18.47 -4.22
C LEU A 301 -6.48 18.62 -3.06
N LEU A 302 -5.88 17.51 -2.61
CA LEU A 302 -5.01 17.48 -1.43
C LEU A 302 -3.56 17.81 -1.77
N LEU A 303 -3.09 17.63 -3.00
CA LEU A 303 -1.70 17.97 -3.36
C LEU A 303 -1.62 19.36 -4.04
N PRO A 304 -0.47 20.07 -3.91
CA PRO A 304 -0.24 21.30 -4.66
C PRO A 304 -0.39 21.09 -6.17
N ARG A 305 -0.94 22.09 -6.88
CA ARG A 305 -1.20 22.01 -8.33
C ARG A 305 0.07 21.74 -9.14
N ASP A 306 1.20 22.27 -8.70
CA ASP A 306 2.54 22.06 -9.25
C ASP A 306 2.90 20.57 -9.43
N HIS A 307 2.33 19.67 -8.62
CA HIS A 307 2.56 18.23 -8.75
C HIS A 307 1.87 17.61 -9.97
N PHE A 308 1.01 18.34 -10.70
CA PHE A 308 0.27 17.83 -11.85
C PHE A 308 0.56 18.58 -13.16
N GLU A 309 1.21 19.74 -13.11
CA GLU A 309 1.49 20.57 -14.29
C GLU A 309 2.36 19.85 -15.33
N ASN A 310 3.35 19.07 -14.88
CA ASN A 310 4.25 18.33 -15.76
C ASN A 310 3.69 17.01 -16.30
N VAL A 311 2.52 16.56 -15.81
CA VAL A 311 1.92 15.27 -16.18
C VAL A 311 1.16 15.38 -17.50
N PHE A 312 0.49 16.51 -17.74
CA PHE A 312 -0.36 16.71 -18.92
C PHE A 312 0.38 17.36 -20.11
N VAL A 313 1.56 17.93 -19.90
CA VAL A 313 2.32 18.65 -20.95
C VAL A 313 3.15 17.71 -21.86
N SER A 314 3.33 16.43 -21.50
CA SER A 314 4.14 15.48 -22.30
C SER A 314 3.44 14.86 -23.52
N PHE A 315 2.15 15.10 -23.76
CA PHE A 315 1.43 14.42 -24.84
C PHE A 315 1.49 15.12 -26.20
N ASN A 316 2.12 16.29 -26.29
CA ASN A 316 2.11 17.08 -27.53
C ASN A 316 3.45 17.77 -27.82
N SER A 317 4.51 16.98 -28.03
CA SER A 317 5.65 17.44 -28.82
C SER A 317 6.33 16.25 -29.48
N ASN A 318 5.70 15.77 -30.56
CA ASN A 318 6.37 15.03 -31.64
C ASN A 318 5.47 15.10 -32.88
N ARG A 319 5.11 16.33 -33.29
CA ARG A 319 4.62 16.61 -34.63
C ARG A 319 5.12 17.97 -35.09
N VAL A 320 6.07 17.89 -36.04
CA VAL A 320 6.42 18.86 -37.07
C VAL A 320 7.19 20.10 -36.61
N GLY A 321 8.43 20.20 -37.09
CA GLY A 321 9.23 21.41 -37.07
C GLY A 321 10.52 21.20 -37.87
N ASN A 322 10.40 21.24 -39.19
CA ASN A 322 11.55 21.30 -40.10
C ASN A 322 12.43 22.51 -39.78
N VAL A 323 13.74 22.26 -39.80
CA VAL A 323 14.89 23.14 -40.06
C VAL A 323 14.55 24.55 -40.56
N LEU A 324 15.08 25.57 -39.88
CA LEU A 324 15.86 26.67 -40.48
C LEU A 324 16.74 27.35 -39.40
N THR A 325 18.04 27.21 -39.64
CA THR A 325 19.21 28.01 -39.23
C THR A 325 18.94 29.39 -38.62
N ASP A 326 19.58 29.72 -37.49
CA ASP A 326 20.83 30.49 -37.54
C ASP A 326 21.57 30.60 -36.19
N THR A 327 22.88 30.73 -36.33
CA THR A 327 23.90 30.80 -35.28
C THR A 327 24.31 32.25 -35.06
N SER A 328 24.39 32.73 -33.82
CA SER A 328 25.29 33.80 -33.33
C SER A 328 24.82 34.23 -31.92
N LEU A 329 25.56 33.90 -30.85
CA LEU A 329 26.74 34.57 -30.28
C LEU A 329 26.37 35.49 -29.10
N HIS A 330 27.10 35.27 -28.00
CA HIS A 330 27.29 36.15 -26.83
C HIS A 330 26.08 36.32 -25.89
N ALA A 331 26.22 36.53 -24.59
CA ALA A 331 27.26 36.42 -23.58
C ALA A 331 26.56 36.80 -22.27
N GLY A 332 27.08 36.37 -21.12
CA GLY A 332 27.02 37.19 -19.91
C GLY A 332 25.78 37.12 -19.03
N SER A 333 26.06 36.77 -17.78
CA SER A 333 25.64 37.47 -16.55
C SER A 333 24.17 37.50 -16.13
N GLU A 334 24.00 37.02 -14.89
CA GLU A 334 23.22 37.64 -13.82
C GLU A 334 21.69 37.59 -13.92
N LEU A 335 21.17 36.65 -13.12
CA LEU A 335 19.80 36.53 -12.69
C LEU A 335 19.47 37.67 -11.71
N ASN A 336 18.63 38.63 -12.14
CA ASN A 336 17.89 39.49 -11.23
C ASN A 336 16.39 39.29 -11.46
N ASN A 337 15.70 39.05 -10.34
CA ASN A 337 14.26 39.03 -10.13
C ASN A 337 13.53 40.13 -10.90
N TYR A 338 12.32 39.84 -11.39
CA TYR A 338 11.14 40.68 -11.10
C TYR A 338 9.84 39.90 -11.30
N ASP A 339 8.95 40.07 -10.32
CA ASP A 339 7.53 39.74 -10.33
C ASP A 339 6.80 40.35 -11.53
N ALA A 340 5.82 39.63 -12.08
CA ALA A 340 4.66 40.23 -12.72
C ALA A 340 3.43 39.31 -12.62
N GLY A 341 2.40 39.82 -11.96
CA GLY A 341 1.07 39.20 -11.81
C GLY A 341 0.28 39.09 -13.12
N PRO A 342 -0.97 38.59 -13.04
CA PRO A 342 -1.69 38.09 -14.21
C PRO A 342 -2.31 39.24 -15.00
N LEU A 343 -2.02 39.30 -16.31
CA LEU A 343 -2.66 40.25 -17.21
C LEU A 343 -3.88 39.63 -17.89
N SER A 344 -5.01 40.25 -17.56
CA SER A 344 -6.32 40.18 -18.17
C SER A 344 -6.31 40.58 -19.64
N ASN A 345 -7.15 39.91 -20.43
CA ASN A 345 -7.53 40.28 -21.79
C ASN A 345 -8.09 41.70 -21.85
N GLN A 346 -7.55 42.54 -22.73
CA GLN A 346 -8.27 43.69 -23.27
C GLN A 346 -7.85 43.98 -24.71
N PHE A 347 -8.83 43.90 -25.61
CA PHE A 347 -8.81 44.37 -26.99
C PHE A 347 -8.76 45.89 -27.01
N ASP A 348 -8.02 46.49 -27.94
CA ASP A 348 -8.50 47.65 -28.71
C ASP A 348 -7.72 47.92 -30.01
N MET A 349 -8.46 48.37 -31.02
CA MET A 349 -8.10 48.67 -32.40
C MET A 349 -7.71 50.14 -32.60
N ASN A 350 -6.80 50.41 -33.54
CA ASN A 350 -6.65 51.60 -34.43
C ASN A 350 -5.21 51.57 -35.02
N GLY A 351 -4.87 51.79 -36.29
CA GLY A 351 -5.55 52.33 -37.47
C GLY A 351 -4.51 53.12 -38.29
N ASN A 352 -4.25 52.68 -39.53
CA ASN A 352 -3.79 53.43 -40.73
C ASN A 352 -2.36 54.07 -40.80
N ASP A 353 -1.50 53.61 -41.72
CA ASP A 353 -1.30 54.19 -43.07
C ASP A 353 -0.10 53.58 -43.86
N LEU A 354 -0.26 53.53 -45.19
CA LEU A 354 0.59 52.96 -46.27
C LEU A 354 1.24 54.14 -47.09
N PRO A 355 1.96 54.00 -48.25
CA PRO A 355 2.90 52.98 -48.78
C PRO A 355 4.12 53.52 -49.64
N VAL A 356 4.92 52.59 -50.24
CA VAL A 356 5.75 52.64 -51.50
C VAL A 356 7.09 53.44 -51.58
N ARG A 357 8.23 52.79 -51.94
CA ARG A 357 8.82 52.74 -53.32
C ARG A 357 10.28 52.26 -53.42
N HIS A 358 10.51 51.39 -54.41
CA HIS A 358 11.78 50.87 -54.95
C HIS A 358 12.85 51.90 -55.38
N LYS A 359 14.13 51.49 -55.32
CA LYS A 359 15.09 51.67 -56.43
C LYS A 359 16.28 50.70 -56.38
N ARG A 360 16.55 50.06 -57.54
CA ARG A 360 17.77 49.32 -57.92
C ARG A 360 18.93 50.29 -58.21
N GLN A 361 20.17 49.89 -57.95
CA GLN A 361 21.32 50.04 -58.87
C GLN A 361 22.55 49.22 -58.41
N MET A 362 23.09 48.43 -59.33
CA MET A 362 24.46 47.87 -59.40
C MET A 362 25.39 48.91 -60.07
N PRO A 363 26.69 48.63 -60.36
CA PRO A 363 27.74 47.91 -59.61
C PRO A 363 29.08 48.71 -59.61
N LEU A 364 30.12 48.28 -58.87
CA LEU A 364 31.54 48.49 -59.26
C LEU A 364 32.51 47.72 -58.35
N PHE A 365 33.37 46.89 -58.96
CA PHE A 365 34.65 46.41 -58.40
C PHE A 365 35.79 47.31 -58.91
N PRO A 366 36.89 47.47 -58.17
CA PRO A 366 38.14 46.73 -58.46
C PRO A 366 38.80 46.21 -57.15
N GLY A 367 39.72 45.24 -57.10
CA GLY A 367 40.92 44.98 -57.92
C GLY A 367 42.16 45.31 -57.07
N GLY A 368 42.96 44.30 -56.71
CA GLY A 368 43.98 44.37 -55.64
C GLY A 368 45.37 44.92 -55.99
N GLY A 369 46.29 44.83 -55.02
CA GLY A 369 47.74 44.97 -55.21
C GLY A 369 48.53 45.47 -53.98
N GLY A 370 49.50 44.65 -53.52
CA GLY A 370 50.87 45.10 -53.17
C GLY A 370 51.26 45.47 -51.72
N GLY A 371 52.20 44.70 -51.14
CA GLY A 371 53.49 45.24 -50.65
C GLY A 371 53.76 45.41 -49.13
N GLY A 372 54.68 44.58 -48.59
CA GLY A 372 55.90 45.05 -47.88
C GLY A 372 55.99 45.14 -46.34
N VAL A 373 57.06 44.53 -45.79
CA VAL A 373 57.96 45.00 -44.68
C VAL A 373 57.39 44.99 -43.25
N SER A 374 58.05 44.73 -42.12
CA SER A 374 59.24 43.99 -41.60
C SER A 374 59.23 44.22 -40.05
N ASP A 375 59.98 43.41 -39.29
CA ASP A 375 60.51 43.67 -37.92
C ASP A 375 59.50 43.61 -36.73
N ASP A 376 59.79 43.14 -35.51
CA ASP A 376 60.98 42.60 -34.87
C ASP A 376 60.60 41.95 -33.50
N ASN A 377 61.36 40.92 -33.09
CA ASN A 377 61.88 40.57 -31.75
C ASN A 377 61.03 40.74 -30.46
N ASN A 378 60.87 39.65 -29.69
CA ASN A 378 61.80 39.35 -28.57
C ASN A 378 61.49 38.04 -27.81
N THR A 379 62.57 37.33 -27.51
CA THR A 379 62.70 36.08 -26.76
C THR A 379 63.11 36.37 -25.32
N ILE A 380 62.51 35.76 -24.29
CA ILE A 380 63.21 35.43 -23.03
C ILE A 380 62.75 34.06 -22.51
N MET A 381 63.76 33.27 -22.15
CA MET A 381 63.79 31.86 -21.79
C MET A 381 63.87 31.71 -20.26
N GLY A 382 63.19 30.73 -19.68
CA GLY A 382 63.30 30.36 -18.26
C GLY A 382 62.70 28.98 -17.98
N LYS A 383 63.56 27.96 -17.96
CA LYS A 383 63.33 26.52 -17.72
C LYS A 383 63.93 26.24 -16.32
N ILE A 384 63.42 25.43 -15.37
CA ILE A 384 63.33 23.95 -15.33
C ILE A 384 62.67 23.51 -13.99
N GLY A 385 61.84 22.43 -14.05
CA GLY A 385 61.57 21.43 -12.98
C GLY A 385 60.09 21.33 -12.60
N GLY A 386 59.21 20.50 -13.20
CA GLY A 386 59.13 19.01 -13.27
C GLY A 386 58.20 18.51 -12.14
N ASN A 387 57.10 17.77 -12.28
CA ASN A 387 56.48 16.84 -13.25
C ASN A 387 54.94 17.12 -13.26
N GLU A 388 54.11 16.85 -14.27
CA GLU A 388 53.72 15.55 -14.85
C GLU A 388 52.78 15.83 -16.06
N GLN A 389 52.63 14.85 -16.96
CA GLN A 389 52.34 14.97 -18.39
C GLN A 389 50.95 15.51 -18.81
N MET A 390 50.95 16.46 -19.75
CA MET A 390 49.81 16.81 -20.61
C MET A 390 50.29 16.69 -22.07
N THR A 391 49.80 15.67 -22.79
CA THR A 391 50.17 15.42 -24.19
C THR A 391 49.31 16.26 -25.13
N LEU A 392 50.01 17.12 -25.87
CA LEU A 392 49.53 18.05 -26.88
C LEU A 392 49.12 17.31 -28.16
N PHE A 393 48.05 17.78 -28.80
CA PHE A 393 47.63 17.40 -30.16
C PHE A 393 48.70 17.80 -31.18
N SER A 394 49.04 16.90 -32.09
CA SER A 394 49.80 17.19 -33.32
C SER A 394 48.85 17.07 -34.50
N ASN A 395 48.59 18.19 -35.17
CA ASN A 395 47.97 18.22 -36.49
C ASN A 395 49.07 17.91 -37.53
N ASN A 396 48.87 16.84 -38.30
CA ASN A 396 49.48 16.68 -39.62
C ASN A 396 48.32 16.46 -40.60
N ASP A 397 48.11 17.46 -41.45
CA ASP A 397 47.30 17.36 -42.66
C ASP A 397 48.14 16.70 -43.75
N ASP A 398 47.73 15.52 -44.21
CA ASP A 398 48.05 14.96 -45.52
C ASP A 398 46.77 14.26 -46.04
N ASP A 399 46.13 14.90 -47.02
CA ASP A 399 44.94 14.51 -47.80
C ASP A 399 45.10 13.12 -48.51
N PRO A 400 44.10 12.47 -49.17
CA PRO A 400 42.74 12.93 -49.55
C PRO A 400 41.62 11.86 -49.51
N SER A 401 40.47 12.13 -48.85
CA SER A 401 39.13 11.66 -49.26
C SER A 401 38.09 11.95 -48.17
N VAL A 402 37.80 13.22 -47.90
CA VAL A 402 36.58 13.55 -47.17
C VAL A 402 35.46 13.63 -48.21
N ALA A 403 34.83 12.48 -48.45
CA ALA A 403 33.48 12.46 -48.99
C ALA A 403 32.64 13.38 -48.08
N ALA A 404 31.99 14.37 -48.68
CA ALA A 404 31.06 15.24 -47.98
C ALA A 404 30.07 14.35 -47.22
N ALA A 405 30.09 14.40 -45.88
CA ALA A 405 29.12 13.70 -45.08
C ALA A 405 27.74 14.25 -45.46
N ASP A 406 26.85 13.36 -45.90
CA ASP A 406 25.50 13.72 -46.30
C ASP A 406 24.77 14.37 -45.11
N PRO A 407 24.01 15.47 -45.31
CA PRO A 407 23.20 16.08 -44.25
C PRO A 407 22.09 15.17 -43.67
N PHE A 408 22.05 13.90 -44.06
CA PHE A 408 21.11 12.87 -43.63
C PHE A 408 21.74 11.76 -42.77
N ASP A 409 23.00 11.89 -42.34
CA ASP A 409 23.56 10.99 -41.33
C ASP A 409 22.94 11.28 -39.96
N ILE A 410 21.88 10.53 -39.65
CA ILE A 410 21.34 10.41 -38.30
C ILE A 410 22.48 9.82 -37.44
N PRO A 411 22.93 10.49 -36.36
CA PRO A 411 23.94 9.90 -35.50
C PRO A 411 23.44 8.53 -35.02
N PRO A 412 24.27 7.47 -35.01
CA PRO A 412 23.82 6.18 -34.54
C PRO A 412 23.29 6.33 -33.12
N ASP A 413 22.03 5.94 -32.89
CA ASP A 413 21.42 5.92 -31.57
C ASP A 413 22.41 5.25 -30.61
N ARG A 414 22.90 6.01 -29.61
CA ARG A 414 23.77 5.48 -28.57
C ARG A 414 23.08 4.24 -27.99
N GLU A 415 23.71 3.08 -28.11
CA GLU A 415 23.18 1.84 -27.56
C GLU A 415 22.93 2.07 -26.07
N LYS A 416 21.66 2.01 -25.65
CA LYS A 416 21.27 2.34 -24.28
C LYS A 416 21.97 1.37 -23.34
N THR A 417 22.80 1.91 -22.47
CA THR A 417 23.54 1.15 -21.48
C THR A 417 22.59 0.60 -20.42
N ILE A 418 22.97 -0.48 -19.73
CA ILE A 418 22.19 -1.04 -18.62
C ILE A 418 21.88 0.05 -17.57
N GLU A 419 22.80 0.98 -17.33
CA GLU A 419 22.63 2.13 -16.43
C GLU A 419 21.51 3.08 -16.88
N ASP A 420 21.35 3.32 -18.19
CA ASP A 420 20.28 4.17 -18.72
C ASP A 420 18.90 3.56 -18.48
N TYR A 421 18.79 2.23 -18.55
CA TYR A 421 17.57 1.51 -18.18
C TYR A 421 17.29 1.57 -16.67
N TRP A 422 18.32 1.45 -15.82
CA TRP A 422 18.17 1.60 -14.37
C TRP A 422 17.75 3.01 -13.97
N HIS A 423 18.24 4.06 -14.62
CA HIS A 423 17.76 5.43 -14.36
C HIS A 423 16.30 5.62 -14.78
N SER A 424 15.84 4.94 -15.83
CA SER A 424 14.44 5.00 -16.27
C SER A 424 13.50 4.20 -15.35
N LEU A 425 13.90 3.01 -14.92
CA LEU A 425 13.08 2.10 -14.10
C LEU A 425 13.19 2.35 -12.59
N GLY A 426 14.32 2.88 -12.13
CA GLY A 426 14.65 3.10 -10.72
C GLY A 426 13.51 3.74 -9.92
N PRO A 427 12.94 4.87 -10.38
CA PRO A 427 11.84 5.53 -9.68
C PRO A 427 10.60 4.64 -9.49
N PHE A 428 10.32 3.69 -10.39
CA PHE A 428 9.14 2.81 -10.30
C PHE A 428 9.34 1.60 -9.38
N VAL A 429 10.59 1.28 -9.02
CA VAL A 429 10.93 0.09 -8.21
C VAL A 429 10.12 0.00 -6.91
N PRO A 430 9.93 1.08 -6.11
CA PRO A 430 9.17 0.99 -4.86
C PRO A 430 7.70 0.62 -5.07
N MET A 431 7.07 1.16 -6.13
CA MET A 431 5.69 0.81 -6.48
C MET A 431 5.59 -0.63 -6.97
N ILE A 432 6.56 -1.09 -7.78
CA ILE A 432 6.61 -2.48 -8.27
C ILE A 432 6.74 -3.44 -7.08
N ILE A 433 7.70 -3.18 -6.17
CA ILE A 433 7.88 -3.96 -4.95
C ILE A 433 6.58 -3.95 -4.14
N HIS A 434 5.99 -2.78 -3.90
CA HIS A 434 4.75 -2.67 -3.14
C HIS A 434 3.63 -3.50 -3.75
N PHE A 435 3.39 -3.37 -5.07
CA PHE A 435 2.33 -4.07 -5.78
C PHE A 435 2.45 -5.60 -5.69
N PHE A 436 3.63 -6.13 -6.00
CA PHE A 436 3.85 -7.58 -5.91
C PHE A 436 3.80 -8.06 -4.46
N SER A 437 4.34 -7.28 -3.54
CA SER A 437 4.38 -7.62 -2.12
C SER A 437 2.99 -7.66 -1.48
N THR A 438 2.12 -6.67 -1.74
CA THR A 438 0.74 -6.69 -1.22
C THR A 438 -0.08 -7.81 -1.84
N GLY A 439 0.05 -8.04 -3.15
CA GLY A 439 -0.61 -9.14 -3.86
C GLY A 439 -0.21 -10.53 -3.34
N LEU A 440 1.10 -10.76 -3.17
CA LEU A 440 1.63 -12.03 -2.64
C LEU A 440 1.28 -12.21 -1.16
N CYS A 441 1.43 -11.17 -0.33
CA CYS A 441 1.02 -11.20 1.08
C CYS A 441 -0.44 -11.61 1.23
N TYR A 442 -1.32 -11.01 0.42
CA TYR A 442 -2.74 -11.34 0.38
C TYR A 442 -3.00 -12.79 -0.07
N TYR A 443 -2.32 -13.26 -1.11
CA TYR A 443 -2.45 -14.62 -1.62
C TYR A 443 -2.02 -15.68 -0.60
N PHE A 444 -0.83 -15.52 -0.01
CA PHE A 444 -0.30 -16.44 1.00
C PHE A 444 -1.15 -16.42 2.27
N SER A 445 -1.59 -15.24 2.71
CA SER A 445 -2.47 -15.07 3.86
C SER A 445 -3.80 -15.81 3.69
N LYS A 446 -4.48 -15.62 2.55
CA LYS A 446 -5.72 -16.34 2.23
C LYS A 446 -5.51 -17.85 2.17
N SER A 447 -4.44 -18.28 1.52
CA SER A 447 -4.12 -19.70 1.37
C SER A 447 -3.84 -20.36 2.72
N ALA A 448 -3.09 -19.69 3.61
CA ALA A 448 -2.84 -20.15 4.96
C ALA A 448 -4.14 -20.36 5.76
N CYS A 449 -5.09 -19.42 5.66
CA CYS A 449 -6.38 -19.55 6.33
C CYS A 449 -7.23 -20.71 5.79
N LYS A 450 -7.21 -20.95 4.47
CA LYS A 450 -7.90 -22.11 3.84
C LYS A 450 -7.30 -23.45 4.27
N MET A 451 -5.99 -23.48 4.47
CA MET A 451 -5.23 -24.67 4.87
C MET A 451 -5.19 -24.92 6.38
N GLN A 452 -5.98 -24.19 7.18
CA GLN A 452 -6.00 -24.30 8.66
C GLN A 452 -4.67 -23.95 9.33
N MET A 453 -3.78 -23.22 8.65
CA MET A 453 -2.48 -22.77 9.19
C MET A 453 -2.56 -21.36 9.81
N GLN A 454 -3.77 -20.86 10.07
CA GLN A 454 -4.04 -19.45 10.40
C GLN A 454 -3.21 -18.91 11.57
N ARG A 455 -3.05 -19.66 12.67
CA ARG A 455 -2.32 -19.17 13.84
C ARG A 455 -0.86 -18.86 13.50
N VAL A 456 -0.16 -19.85 12.96
CA VAL A 456 1.28 -19.76 12.70
C VAL A 456 1.55 -18.94 11.45
N ALA A 457 0.82 -19.16 10.35
CA ALA A 457 1.16 -18.60 9.05
C ALA A 457 0.38 -17.33 8.65
N PHE A 458 -0.64 -16.91 9.43
CA PHE A 458 -1.40 -15.69 9.17
C PHE A 458 -1.33 -14.71 10.35
N ALA A 459 -1.74 -15.13 11.56
CA ALA A 459 -1.82 -14.23 12.71
C ALA A 459 -0.45 -13.75 13.20
N VAL A 460 0.48 -14.69 13.45
CA VAL A 460 1.83 -14.36 13.95
C VAL A 460 2.62 -13.48 12.95
N PRO A 461 2.79 -13.84 11.66
CA PRO A 461 3.61 -13.04 10.76
C PRO A 461 3.03 -11.66 10.49
N LEU A 462 1.69 -11.52 10.39
CA LEU A 462 1.07 -10.20 10.23
C LEU A 462 1.27 -9.34 11.48
N THR A 463 1.08 -9.89 12.69
CA THR A 463 1.31 -9.13 13.92
C THR A 463 2.78 -8.82 14.19
N LEU A 464 3.72 -9.64 13.70
CA LEU A 464 5.16 -9.36 13.77
C LEU A 464 5.64 -8.39 12.69
N ALA A 465 4.88 -8.16 11.62
CA ALA A 465 5.34 -7.32 10.51
C ALA A 465 5.69 -5.89 10.97
N THR A 466 4.85 -5.26 11.79
CA THR A 466 5.14 -3.91 12.31
C THR A 466 6.41 -3.84 13.18
N PRO A 467 6.61 -4.65 14.24
CA PRO A 467 7.83 -4.58 15.04
C PRO A 467 9.08 -4.98 14.24
N VAL A 468 8.97 -5.93 13.29
CA VAL A 468 10.08 -6.29 12.40
C VAL A 468 10.43 -5.15 11.45
N THR A 469 9.45 -4.49 10.83
CA THR A 469 9.69 -3.29 10.00
C THR A 469 10.33 -2.19 10.85
N LEU A 470 9.84 -1.94 12.07
CA LEU A 470 10.43 -0.95 12.97
C LEU A 470 11.89 -1.28 13.29
N ALA A 471 12.21 -2.53 13.61
CA ALA A 471 13.58 -2.97 13.89
C ALA A 471 14.50 -2.82 12.67
N ILE A 472 14.02 -3.17 11.47
CA ILE A 472 14.76 -2.99 10.21
C ILE A 472 15.03 -1.50 9.98
N MET A 473 14.01 -0.63 10.13
CA MET A 473 14.19 0.80 9.91
C MET A 473 15.16 1.44 10.92
N ILE A 474 15.10 1.04 12.19
CA ILE A 474 16.07 1.48 13.20
C ILE A 474 17.49 0.97 12.88
N GLY A 475 17.62 -0.29 12.47
CA GLY A 475 18.91 -0.87 12.10
C GLY A 475 19.54 -0.17 10.89
N LEU A 476 18.75 0.09 9.85
CA LEU A 476 19.17 0.85 8.67
C LEU A 476 19.61 2.26 9.05
N CYS A 477 18.92 2.90 10.00
CA CYS A 477 19.29 4.20 10.53
C CYS A 477 20.64 4.23 11.27
N GLN A 478 20.97 3.18 12.02
CA GLN A 478 22.24 3.08 12.76
C GLN A 478 23.42 2.75 11.84
N TRP A 479 23.17 2.02 10.76
CA TRP A 479 24.16 1.59 9.81
C TRP A 479 24.42 2.68 8.77
N LYS A 480 25.14 3.76 9.15
CA LYS A 480 25.53 4.92 8.29
C LYS A 480 25.38 4.64 6.78
N THR A 481 24.21 4.96 6.24
CA THR A 481 23.74 4.55 4.90
C THR A 481 24.27 5.41 3.75
N ASP A 482 25.11 6.42 4.04
CA ASP A 482 25.75 7.29 3.03
C ASP A 482 26.59 6.53 1.99
N GLN A 483 26.78 5.20 2.13
CA GLN A 483 27.52 4.35 1.19
C GLN A 483 26.67 3.35 0.39
N ILE A 484 25.34 3.27 0.58
CA ILE A 484 24.50 2.33 -0.19
C ILE A 484 23.96 3.03 -1.45
N VAL A 485 24.66 2.86 -2.56
CA VAL A 485 24.39 3.49 -3.87
C VAL A 485 22.94 3.26 -4.36
N LEU A 486 22.38 2.07 -4.12
CA LEU A 486 21.01 1.71 -4.52
C LEU A 486 19.92 2.60 -3.87
N ILE A 487 20.16 3.09 -2.65
CA ILE A 487 19.19 3.92 -1.91
C ILE A 487 19.34 5.39 -2.30
N ARG A 488 20.58 5.85 -2.53
CA ARG A 488 20.91 7.27 -2.74
C ARG A 488 20.31 7.86 -4.03
N GLU A 489 20.19 7.08 -5.10
CA GLU A 489 19.63 7.55 -6.37
C GLU A 489 18.13 7.28 -6.55
N ILE A 490 17.57 6.35 -5.77
CA ILE A 490 16.20 5.85 -5.99
C ILE A 490 15.24 6.32 -4.90
N MET A 491 15.71 6.61 -3.68
CA MET A 491 14.85 6.78 -2.51
C MET A 491 15.34 7.88 -1.57
N TYR A 492 14.51 8.90 -1.37
CA TYR A 492 14.74 9.84 -0.28
C TYR A 492 14.27 9.20 1.04
N TRP A 493 15.21 9.05 1.95
CA TRP A 493 14.97 8.57 3.31
C TRP A 493 15.68 9.49 4.27
N GLU A 494 14.94 10.19 5.12
CA GLU A 494 15.52 10.84 6.28
C GLU A 494 15.34 9.94 7.49
N CYS A 495 16.49 9.53 8.04
CA CYS A 495 16.50 8.91 9.34
C CYS A 495 16.02 9.93 10.37
N SER A 496 15.07 9.52 11.22
CA SER A 496 14.56 10.34 12.34
C SER A 496 15.70 10.90 13.18
N GLU A 497 15.47 12.00 13.94
CA GLU A 497 16.47 12.58 14.85
C GLU A 497 17.20 11.48 15.63
N ASN A 498 18.48 11.70 15.99
CA ASN A 498 19.29 10.75 16.76
C ASN A 498 18.43 9.94 17.74
N LEU A 499 18.41 8.61 17.60
CA LEU A 499 17.56 7.69 18.38
C LEU A 499 17.73 7.87 19.91
N SER A 500 18.84 8.48 20.33
CA SER A 500 19.11 8.92 21.71
C SER A 500 18.22 10.06 22.22
N SER A 501 17.45 10.72 21.35
CA SER A 501 16.48 11.75 21.72
C SER A 501 15.37 11.12 22.55
N THR A 502 15.18 11.65 23.77
CA THR A 502 14.15 11.20 24.72
C THR A 502 12.74 11.28 24.13
N ARG A 503 12.50 12.22 23.20
CA ARG A 503 11.21 12.41 22.52
C ARG A 503 10.83 11.25 21.61
N ILE A 504 11.74 10.81 20.74
CA ILE A 504 11.46 9.69 19.80
C ILE A 504 11.31 8.38 20.57
N THR A 505 12.17 8.14 21.56
CA THR A 505 12.06 6.96 22.42
C THR A 505 10.70 6.89 23.10
N TRP A 506 10.20 8.02 23.63
CA TRP A 506 8.87 8.12 24.20
C TRP A 506 7.77 7.77 23.17
N HIS A 507 7.82 8.32 21.96
CA HIS A 507 6.83 8.01 20.92
C HIS A 507 6.83 6.54 20.51
N ILE A 508 8.01 5.89 20.44
CA ILE A 508 8.12 4.46 20.13
C ILE A 508 7.46 3.62 21.24
N VAL A 509 7.82 3.89 22.50
CA VAL A 509 7.26 3.17 23.65
C VAL A 509 5.74 3.30 23.68
N VAL A 510 5.24 4.53 23.57
CA VAL A 510 3.79 4.82 23.56
C VAL A 510 3.09 4.16 22.37
N GLY A 511 3.64 4.27 21.16
CA GLY A 511 3.05 3.68 19.96
C GLY A 511 2.98 2.16 20.01
N LEU A 512 4.04 1.50 20.52
CA LEU A 512 4.07 0.05 20.70
C LEU A 512 3.17 -0.40 21.87
N SER A 513 3.14 0.33 22.98
CA SER A 513 2.37 -0.06 24.16
C SER A 513 0.88 0.22 23.98
N LEU A 514 0.49 1.41 23.50
CA LEU A 514 -0.91 1.79 23.41
C LEU A 514 -1.53 1.31 22.10
N TRP A 515 -0.96 1.65 20.95
CA TRP A 515 -1.62 1.42 19.67
C TRP A 515 -1.43 -0.01 19.18
N TYR A 516 -0.21 -0.54 19.24
CA TYR A 516 0.06 -1.92 18.80
C TYR A 516 -0.57 -2.98 19.72
N LEU A 517 -0.41 -2.91 21.05
CA LEU A 517 -1.03 -3.90 21.95
C LEU A 517 -2.56 -3.85 21.90
N SER A 518 -3.17 -2.66 21.77
CA SER A 518 -4.63 -2.57 21.61
C SER A 518 -5.08 -3.18 20.28
N GLN A 519 -4.33 -3.00 19.18
CA GLN A 519 -4.60 -3.68 17.91
C GLN A 519 -4.56 -5.21 18.08
N LEU A 520 -3.58 -5.77 18.79
CA LEU A 520 -3.50 -7.21 19.08
C LEU A 520 -4.73 -7.70 19.85
N TRP A 521 -5.20 -6.94 20.84
CA TRP A 521 -6.39 -7.29 21.58
C TRP A 521 -7.66 -7.22 20.72
N ILE A 522 -7.84 -6.15 19.94
CA ILE A 522 -9.01 -5.97 19.07
C ILE A 522 -9.11 -7.15 18.10
N THR A 523 -7.97 -7.55 17.52
CA THR A 523 -7.83 -8.66 16.56
C THR A 523 -7.67 -10.04 17.21
N SER A 524 -7.95 -10.19 18.51
CA SER A 524 -7.74 -11.45 19.23
C SER A 524 -8.54 -12.64 18.68
N HIS A 525 -9.66 -12.39 17.98
CA HIS A 525 -10.44 -13.44 17.32
C HIS A 525 -9.66 -14.16 16.21
N VAL A 526 -8.65 -13.51 15.63
CA VAL A 526 -7.79 -14.12 14.60
C VAL A 526 -6.92 -15.24 15.18
N TRP A 527 -6.60 -15.19 16.47
CA TRP A 527 -5.73 -16.16 17.13
C TRP A 527 -6.45 -17.47 17.49
N PHE A 528 -7.77 -17.45 17.58
CA PHE A 528 -8.59 -18.60 17.95
C PHE A 528 -9.63 -18.93 16.87
N PRO A 529 -9.20 -19.46 15.71
CA PRO A 529 -10.11 -19.82 14.63
C PRO A 529 -10.94 -21.08 14.93
N GLU A 530 -12.19 -21.08 14.49
CA GLU A 530 -13.10 -22.23 14.43
C GLU A 530 -13.52 -22.47 12.97
N ASN A 531 -12.53 -22.77 12.11
CA ASN A 531 -12.74 -22.78 10.66
C ASN A 531 -12.96 -24.20 10.15
N LYS A 532 -13.82 -24.36 9.15
CA LYS A 532 -13.86 -25.60 8.35
C LYS A 532 -12.68 -25.63 7.36
N ARG A 533 -12.14 -26.82 7.10
CA ARG A 533 -11.03 -26.99 6.15
C ARG A 533 -11.49 -26.63 4.72
N LEU A 534 -10.64 -25.88 4.00
CA LEU A 534 -10.92 -25.43 2.61
C LEU A 534 -12.19 -24.58 2.45
N ALA A 535 -12.61 -23.87 3.49
CA ALA A 535 -13.72 -22.92 3.41
C ALA A 535 -13.49 -21.85 2.31
N THR A 536 -14.58 -21.34 1.72
CA THR A 536 -14.50 -20.38 0.63
C THR A 536 -14.09 -19.00 1.13
N THR A 537 -13.39 -18.22 0.32
CA THR A 537 -12.88 -16.92 0.76
C THR A 537 -13.96 -15.97 1.30
N GLU A 538 -15.18 -16.03 0.75
CA GLU A 538 -16.33 -15.20 1.14
C GLU A 538 -16.88 -15.57 2.54
N THR A 539 -16.67 -16.82 2.99
CA THR A 539 -16.96 -17.19 4.38
C THR A 539 -15.85 -16.72 5.31
N LEU A 540 -14.60 -16.75 4.85
CA LEU A 540 -13.45 -16.38 5.67
C LEU A 540 -13.28 -14.86 5.89
N PHE A 541 -13.50 -14.05 4.86
CA PHE A 541 -13.31 -12.60 4.94
C PHE A 541 -14.64 -11.89 4.75
N VAL A 542 -14.81 -10.76 5.44
CA VAL A 542 -16.02 -9.96 5.29
C VAL A 542 -15.96 -9.22 3.95
N LEU A 543 -14.96 -8.35 3.78
CA LEU A 543 -14.68 -7.60 2.57
C LEU A 543 -13.88 -8.46 1.58
N PRO A 544 -14.19 -8.38 0.27
CA PRO A 544 -13.57 -9.23 -0.73
C PRO A 544 -12.12 -8.85 -1.02
N GLN A 545 -11.73 -7.57 -0.89
CA GLN A 545 -10.41 -7.06 -1.24
C GLN A 545 -9.70 -6.41 -0.05
N TYR A 546 -8.37 -6.34 -0.10
CA TYR A 546 -7.53 -5.67 0.87
C TYR A 546 -7.33 -4.19 0.54
N ASP A 547 -6.95 -3.40 1.55
CA ASP A 547 -6.40 -2.04 1.36
C ASP A 547 -4.88 -2.14 1.16
N SER A 548 -4.39 -1.62 0.03
CA SER A 548 -2.95 -1.63 -0.32
C SER A 548 -2.12 -0.90 0.72
N SER A 549 -2.62 0.25 1.18
CA SER A 549 -1.89 1.16 2.07
C SER A 549 -1.63 0.53 3.43
N LEU A 550 -2.61 -0.24 3.92
CA LEU A 550 -2.65 -0.80 5.27
C LEU A 550 -2.89 -2.32 5.22
N ILE A 551 -2.08 -3.06 4.45
CA ILE A 551 -2.31 -4.50 4.20
C ILE A 551 -2.47 -5.33 5.49
N GLU A 552 -1.64 -5.08 6.51
CA GLU A 552 -1.67 -5.84 7.77
C GLU A 552 -2.97 -5.61 8.54
N GLN A 553 -3.28 -4.34 8.83
CA GLN A 553 -4.52 -3.93 9.50
C GLN A 553 -5.73 -4.39 8.70
N SER A 554 -5.69 -4.23 7.38
CA SER A 554 -6.74 -4.66 6.46
C SER A 554 -7.03 -6.15 6.60
N LEU A 555 -6.02 -7.02 6.60
CA LEU A 555 -6.23 -8.47 6.71
C LEU A 555 -6.68 -8.92 8.09
N LEU A 556 -6.07 -8.38 9.15
CA LEU A 556 -6.40 -8.75 10.53
C LEU A 556 -7.83 -8.30 10.90
N LEU A 557 -8.21 -7.06 10.57
CA LEU A 557 -9.54 -6.51 10.89
C LEU A 557 -10.63 -7.05 9.96
N ASN A 558 -10.30 -7.49 8.75
CA ASN A 558 -11.25 -8.05 7.79
C ASN A 558 -11.50 -9.57 7.99
N ARG A 559 -10.64 -10.27 8.74
CA ARG A 559 -10.86 -11.69 9.06
C ARG A 559 -12.16 -11.83 9.85
N ARG A 560 -13.12 -12.61 9.33
CA ARG A 560 -14.45 -12.76 9.92
C ARG A 560 -14.36 -13.31 11.35
N ARG A 561 -15.09 -12.67 12.27
CA ARG A 561 -15.11 -13.05 13.69
C ARG A 561 -16.03 -14.23 14.00
N ASN A 562 -17.29 -14.20 13.55
CA ASN A 562 -18.28 -15.25 13.81
C ASN A 562 -18.56 -16.04 12.51
N GLU A 563 -17.69 -16.97 12.16
CA GLU A 563 -17.86 -17.87 11.00
C GLU A 563 -19.09 -18.80 11.12
N PRO A 564 -19.35 -19.50 12.24
CA PRO A 564 -20.48 -20.43 12.33
C PRO A 564 -21.84 -19.73 12.24
N GLU A 565 -21.98 -18.56 12.86
CA GLU A 565 -23.21 -17.75 12.80
C GLU A 565 -23.49 -17.27 11.37
N HIS A 566 -22.45 -16.89 10.61
CA HIS A 566 -22.62 -16.54 9.21
C HIS A 566 -23.09 -17.72 8.36
N GLN A 567 -22.55 -18.91 8.60
CA GLN A 567 -22.98 -20.12 7.88
C GLN A 567 -24.43 -20.51 8.22
N LYS A 568 -24.84 -20.38 9.50
CA LYS A 568 -26.24 -20.54 9.92
C LYS A 568 -27.15 -19.57 9.17
N ASN A 569 -26.78 -18.29 9.12
CA ASN A 569 -27.56 -17.26 8.41
C ASN A 569 -27.70 -17.55 6.91
N ILE A 570 -26.63 -17.97 6.23
CA ILE A 570 -26.69 -18.33 4.80
C ILE A 570 -27.65 -19.50 4.58
N PHE A 571 -27.60 -20.51 5.45
CA PHE A 571 -28.47 -21.67 5.36
C PHE A 571 -29.94 -21.29 5.60
N GLU A 572 -30.22 -20.48 6.63
CA GLU A 572 -31.57 -19.96 6.89
C GLU A 572 -32.12 -19.14 5.72
N ASP A 573 -31.32 -18.26 5.12
CA ASP A 573 -31.73 -17.47 3.96
C ASP A 573 -32.00 -18.36 2.73
N HIS A 574 -31.24 -19.46 2.59
CA HIS A 574 -31.51 -20.46 1.56
C HIS A 574 -32.84 -21.18 1.79
N LEU A 575 -33.14 -21.62 3.02
CA LEU A 575 -34.42 -22.24 3.37
C LEU A 575 -35.61 -21.30 3.16
N LYS A 576 -35.48 -20.03 3.55
CA LYS A 576 -36.52 -19.01 3.32
C LYS A 576 -36.80 -18.83 1.83
N GLY A 577 -35.76 -18.84 1.00
CA GLY A 577 -35.90 -18.79 -0.47
C GLY A 577 -36.65 -19.99 -1.05
N LEU A 578 -36.61 -21.14 -0.37
CA LEU A 578 -37.36 -22.35 -0.73
C LEU A 578 -38.77 -22.39 -0.12
N GLY A 579 -39.19 -21.36 0.62
CA GLY A 579 -40.48 -21.33 1.32
C GLY A 579 -40.56 -22.28 2.51
N MET A 580 -39.42 -22.78 3.00
CA MET A 580 -39.36 -23.70 4.14
C MET A 580 -39.29 -22.90 5.45
N ALA A 581 -40.02 -23.35 6.48
CA ALA A 581 -40.02 -22.69 7.79
C ALA A 581 -38.61 -22.76 8.42
N PRO A 582 -38.14 -21.68 9.08
CA PRO A 582 -36.87 -21.71 9.79
C PRO A 582 -36.91 -22.75 10.91
N TYR A 583 -35.83 -23.54 11.01
CA TYR A 583 -35.66 -24.57 12.03
C TYR A 583 -35.63 -23.93 13.44
N SER A 584 -36.32 -24.53 14.41
CA SER A 584 -36.29 -24.07 15.80
C SER A 584 -34.91 -24.30 16.44
N GLU A 585 -34.47 -23.39 17.32
CA GLU A 585 -33.15 -23.47 17.98
C GLU A 585 -32.96 -24.69 18.89
N ASP A 586 -34.03 -25.44 19.17
CA ASP A 586 -34.04 -26.54 20.16
C ASP A 586 -33.70 -27.93 19.58
N GLU A 587 -33.74 -28.12 18.27
CA GLU A 587 -33.13 -29.30 17.68
C GLU A 587 -31.65 -29.03 17.46
N LYS A 588 -30.82 -29.58 18.35
CA LYS A 588 -29.40 -29.80 18.06
C LYS A 588 -29.32 -30.54 16.73
N LEU A 589 -29.14 -29.81 15.65
CA LEU A 589 -28.75 -30.38 14.36
C LEU A 589 -27.49 -31.20 14.67
N ASP A 590 -27.61 -32.52 14.61
CA ASP A 590 -26.45 -33.40 14.64
C ASP A 590 -25.64 -32.98 13.41
N ASN A 591 -24.61 -32.17 13.64
CA ASN A 591 -23.94 -31.34 12.63
C ASN A 591 -22.98 -32.19 11.77
N ASN A 592 -23.40 -33.42 11.48
CA ASN A 592 -22.69 -34.37 10.66
C ASN A 592 -22.77 -33.89 9.22
N THR A 593 -21.61 -33.83 8.56
CA THR A 593 -21.55 -33.42 7.16
C THR A 593 -22.25 -34.48 6.31
N LYS A 594 -23.30 -34.12 5.56
CA LYS A 594 -23.94 -35.06 4.62
C LYS A 594 -23.29 -34.99 3.24
N ILE A 595 -22.97 -36.14 2.65
CA ILE A 595 -22.44 -36.27 1.29
C ILE A 595 -23.50 -36.98 0.44
N TYR A 596 -24.06 -36.25 -0.53
CA TYR A 596 -24.99 -36.81 -1.51
C TYR A 596 -24.22 -37.29 -2.74
N LEU A 597 -24.30 -38.58 -3.05
CA LEU A 597 -23.68 -39.15 -4.24
C LEU A 597 -24.71 -39.27 -5.36
N CYS A 598 -24.61 -38.39 -6.36
CA CYS A 598 -25.37 -38.52 -7.60
C CYS A 598 -24.44 -39.04 -8.71
N GLY A 599 -24.75 -40.22 -9.24
CA GLY A 599 -24.05 -40.80 -10.39
C GLY A 599 -25.00 -40.96 -11.56
N THR A 600 -24.66 -40.37 -12.71
CA THR A 600 -25.35 -40.61 -13.98
C THR A 600 -24.58 -41.67 -14.77
N LEU A 601 -25.24 -42.75 -15.17
CA LEU A 601 -24.65 -43.79 -16.01
C LEU A 601 -25.21 -43.68 -17.42
N TRP A 602 -24.36 -43.40 -18.42
CA TRP A 602 -24.78 -43.29 -19.82
C TRP A 602 -23.66 -43.69 -20.77
N HIS A 603 -23.81 -44.84 -21.44
CA HIS A 603 -22.76 -45.48 -22.26
C HIS A 603 -21.49 -45.90 -21.51
N GLU A 604 -21.51 -45.98 -20.17
CA GLU A 604 -20.39 -46.50 -19.38
C GLU A 604 -20.05 -47.96 -19.70
N THR A 605 -18.75 -48.22 -19.75
CA THR A 605 -18.20 -49.57 -19.89
C THR A 605 -18.27 -50.34 -18.56
N ILE A 606 -18.19 -51.68 -18.63
CA ILE A 606 -18.15 -52.54 -17.43
C ILE A 606 -17.03 -52.11 -16.47
N SER A 607 -15.87 -51.72 -17.01
CA SER A 607 -14.72 -51.28 -16.21
C SER A 607 -15.01 -49.99 -15.43
N GLU A 608 -15.70 -49.02 -16.04
CA GLU A 608 -16.08 -47.75 -15.41
C GLU A 608 -17.18 -47.96 -14.37
N MET A 609 -18.18 -48.80 -14.66
CA MET A 609 -19.20 -49.19 -13.69
C MET A 609 -18.59 -49.87 -12.45
N ILE A 610 -17.63 -50.77 -12.65
CA ILE A 610 -16.91 -51.42 -11.55
C ILE A 610 -16.10 -50.39 -10.76
N LEU A 611 -15.52 -49.38 -11.41
CA LEU A 611 -14.76 -48.33 -10.74
C LEU A 611 -15.67 -47.46 -9.85
N ILE A 612 -16.85 -47.09 -10.35
CA ILE A 612 -17.88 -46.37 -9.57
C ILE A 612 -18.28 -47.20 -8.35
N LEU A 613 -18.61 -48.48 -8.54
CA LEU A 613 -19.02 -49.36 -7.45
C LEU A 613 -17.89 -49.54 -6.42
N LYS A 614 -16.63 -49.68 -6.86
CA LYS A 614 -15.47 -49.74 -5.97
C LYS A 614 -15.29 -48.45 -5.17
N SER A 615 -15.58 -47.29 -5.77
CA SER A 615 -15.52 -45.99 -5.08
C SER A 615 -16.57 -45.89 -3.98
N ILE A 616 -17.82 -46.25 -4.29
CA ILE A 616 -18.94 -46.25 -3.33
C ILE A 616 -18.62 -47.20 -2.17
N MET A 617 -18.23 -48.44 -2.46
CA MET A 617 -17.90 -49.43 -1.42
C MET A 617 -16.73 -48.99 -0.53
N ARG A 618 -15.71 -48.31 -1.08
CA ARG A 618 -14.60 -47.79 -0.27
C ARG A 618 -15.06 -46.71 0.70
N MET A 619 -15.94 -45.82 0.26
CA MET A 619 -16.46 -44.77 1.13
C MET A 619 -17.45 -45.34 2.17
N ASP A 620 -18.26 -46.33 1.83
CA ASP A 620 -19.15 -47.03 2.77
C ASP A 620 -18.36 -47.71 3.90
N ILE A 621 -17.28 -48.41 3.56
CA ILE A 621 -16.37 -49.00 4.55
C ILE A 621 -15.74 -47.93 5.46
N ASP A 622 -15.32 -46.79 4.89
CA ASP A 622 -14.76 -45.67 5.66
C ASP A 622 -15.79 -45.04 6.61
N GLN A 623 -17.01 -44.77 6.13
CA GLN A 623 -18.10 -44.24 6.93
C GLN A 623 -18.49 -45.20 8.06
N SER A 624 -18.66 -46.49 7.74
CA SER A 624 -18.98 -47.54 8.72
C SER A 624 -17.95 -47.61 9.84
N ALA A 625 -16.65 -47.58 9.49
CA ALA A 625 -15.59 -47.63 10.48
C ALA A 625 -15.50 -46.34 11.32
N ARG A 626 -15.78 -45.15 10.77
CA ARG A 626 -15.88 -43.91 11.56
C ARG A 626 -17.10 -43.90 12.48
N ARG A 627 -18.23 -44.43 12.00
CA ARG A 627 -19.45 -44.57 12.79
C ARG A 627 -19.23 -45.50 13.97
N GLN A 628 -18.57 -46.64 13.74
CA GLN A 628 -18.18 -47.55 14.80
C GLN A 628 -17.23 -46.89 15.82
N ALA A 629 -16.24 -46.12 15.35
CA ALA A 629 -15.34 -45.38 16.24
C ALA A 629 -16.08 -44.37 17.14
N ARG A 630 -17.12 -43.73 16.61
CA ARG A 630 -17.98 -42.82 17.37
C ARG A 630 -18.87 -43.57 18.36
N ASP A 631 -19.60 -44.57 17.87
CA ASP A 631 -20.67 -45.22 18.62
C ASP A 631 -20.12 -46.18 19.71
N GLU A 632 -19.02 -46.90 19.42
CA GLU A 632 -18.41 -47.85 20.37
C GLU A 632 -17.33 -47.21 21.25
N PHE A 633 -16.48 -46.32 20.70
CA PHE A 633 -15.32 -45.77 21.41
C PHE A 633 -15.52 -44.33 21.89
N GLN A 634 -16.69 -43.71 21.63
CA GLN A 634 -17.00 -42.31 21.94
C GLN A 634 -15.93 -41.32 21.44
N VAL A 635 -15.24 -41.67 20.35
CA VAL A 635 -14.25 -40.79 19.73
C VAL A 635 -15.00 -39.75 18.91
N ILE A 636 -14.80 -38.48 19.25
CA ILE A 636 -15.34 -37.36 18.49
C ILE A 636 -14.46 -37.17 17.26
N ASP A 637 -14.89 -37.72 16.12
CA ASP A 637 -14.25 -37.47 14.83
C ASP A 637 -14.82 -36.17 14.22
N PRO A 638 -14.02 -35.10 14.10
CA PRO A 638 -14.47 -33.85 13.50
C PRO A 638 -14.75 -33.97 11.99
N ASP A 639 -14.24 -35.02 11.32
CA ASP A 639 -14.43 -35.29 9.90
C ASP A 639 -15.50 -36.37 9.65
N TYR A 640 -16.33 -36.72 10.64
CA TYR A 640 -17.43 -37.66 10.43
C TYR A 640 -18.43 -37.11 9.40
N TYR A 641 -18.85 -37.98 8.48
CA TYR A 641 -19.84 -37.66 7.46
C TYR A 641 -20.88 -38.77 7.34
N ASP A 642 -22.09 -38.38 6.94
CA ASP A 642 -23.13 -39.32 6.54
C ASP A 642 -23.28 -39.30 5.02
N MET A 643 -23.12 -40.45 4.36
CA MET A 643 -23.37 -40.59 2.93
C MET A 643 -24.84 -40.96 2.69
N GLU A 644 -25.48 -40.31 1.71
CA GLU A 644 -26.81 -40.63 1.19
C GLU A 644 -26.81 -40.76 -0.34
#